data_AF-A0A1J3JX44-F1
#
_entry.id   AF-A0A1J3JX44-F1
#
_cell.length_a   1.000
_cell.length_b   1.000
_cell.length_c   1.000
_cell.angle_alpha   90.00
_cell.angle_beta   90.00
_cell.angle_gamma   90.00
#
_symmetry.space_group_name_H-M   'P 1'
#
loop_
_entity.id
_entity.type
_entity.pdbx_description
1 polymer ?
#
loop_
_entity_poly.entity_id
_entity_poly.type
_entity_poly.pdbx_seq_one_letter_code
_entity_poly.pdbx_strand_id
1 'polypeptide(L)'
;MLGDDDKDSDDLNVFLNAIGEEQPNDEAPMRNFTAFNDIDFLNLDDSHHNPFQDFDYASNQQPESPIFESPKVYIAPRVMISHQDSFSEDSRIEDARILPMSPRLKVPASPRAFVYQRSVESPRFGSPTGVVVGLIDTASPFESVKEAVSKFGGITDWKAHKIQTIERRKMVDEELEKIQEAMPEYKREAEIAGEAKLDALKELESTKAFIEELKLELEKAEKEERQAKQDSDLAQMRVEEMEQGVANEASVAVKAQLEVAKSRTESATFELRSVREEIEMVCNEYEDMSRDRDLAAERAQVAVDEAKEIERKMDGLSIELIATKELLESAHTAHLEAEEKRFGAAMARDQDIYNWEKELKMVEDDIERLNQELRAADDVKTKLETASSLQYDLRDELAAFNGNSSFDLLMEKKSNSDIHAAVDSAKRELQEVKSNIEKAASEVKTLKIIAGSLQSEIGRERQDLEDTKKRENAGLARGKDKKGIEEEMVDTGKKLEQATKEAEDAKFLAAAAKDELRMAKELSEQAKTGMSTIESRVMEAKKEMEAARASEKLALAAIKALQETESAQRFKEISNSPRTIIISVEEYYELSKQAHKSDEKANKRLAEIVSQIEVAKEEESRILEKLEEVNREMSVRKEELKMAMVKAEKARDEKLGMEQELRKWRSENGKRRTDESREPEKSPTRENRFGQSNSFAFGEPQSSSNNVGGGARNNNTPPTPDTKKKKKKLSLFPKVFMFLSRKKSHK
;
A
#
# COMPACT_ATOMS: atom_id res chain seq x y z
N MET A 1 100.33 -12.80 16.57
CA MET A 1 99.76 -14.13 16.26
C MET A 1 98.82 -13.88 15.09
N LEU A 2 99.34 -13.69 13.88
CA LEU A 2 99.71 -14.67 12.83
C LEU A 2 98.52 -15.49 12.30
N GLY A 3 98.19 -15.23 11.02
CA GLY A 3 97.32 -15.99 10.09
C GLY A 3 95.94 -15.35 9.93
N ASP A 4 95.65 -14.49 8.93
CA ASP A 4 95.62 -14.70 7.45
C ASP A 4 94.62 -15.82 7.06
N ASP A 5 93.72 -15.72 6.09
CA ASP A 5 93.50 -14.73 5.04
C ASP A 5 92.11 -15.00 4.39
N ASP A 6 91.66 -13.98 3.69
CA ASP A 6 90.49 -13.86 2.80
C ASP A 6 90.33 -15.00 1.75
N LYS A 7 89.10 -15.16 1.22
CA LYS A 7 88.78 -14.77 -0.17
C LYS A 7 87.42 -15.25 -0.70
N ASP A 8 86.71 -14.24 -1.19
CA ASP A 8 86.08 -14.11 -2.50
C ASP A 8 84.71 -14.74 -2.80
N SER A 9 83.86 -13.79 -3.16
CA SER A 9 82.58 -13.79 -3.83
C SER A 9 82.66 -14.12 -5.32
N ASP A 10 81.46 -14.22 -5.91
CA ASP A 10 81.11 -14.01 -7.32
C ASP A 10 81.09 -15.24 -8.24
N ASP A 11 79.86 -15.64 -8.61
CA ASP A 11 79.45 -15.54 -10.02
C ASP A 11 77.92 -15.48 -10.17
N LEU A 12 77.50 -14.47 -10.94
CA LEU A 12 76.14 -14.09 -11.27
C LEU A 12 75.85 -14.54 -12.71
N ASN A 13 74.66 -15.11 -12.96
CA ASN A 13 73.88 -15.10 -14.21
C ASN A 13 74.52 -15.48 -15.56
N VAL A 14 74.03 -16.58 -16.16
CA VAL A 14 74.06 -16.83 -17.61
C VAL A 14 72.72 -17.43 -18.12
N PHE A 15 71.99 -16.59 -18.87
CA PHE A 15 71.22 -16.84 -20.10
C PHE A 15 69.91 -17.69 -20.16
N LEU A 16 68.80 -16.94 -20.31
CA LEU A 16 67.75 -16.96 -21.37
C LEU A 16 67.65 -18.12 -22.40
N ASN A 17 66.41 -18.58 -22.55
CA ASN A 17 65.68 -19.04 -23.76
C ASN A 17 66.18 -20.24 -24.58
N ALA A 18 65.35 -21.29 -24.63
CA ALA A 18 65.14 -22.08 -25.84
C ALA A 18 63.67 -22.55 -25.93
N ILE A 19 63.08 -22.24 -27.08
CA ILE A 19 61.73 -22.53 -27.57
C ILE A 19 61.72 -23.90 -28.27
N GLY A 20 60.56 -24.57 -28.26
CA GLY A 20 60.19 -25.65 -29.20
C GLY A 20 58.87 -26.27 -28.72
N GLU A 21 57.70 -25.76 -29.13
CA GLU A 21 56.95 -26.20 -30.33
C GLU A 21 56.98 -27.72 -30.55
N GLU A 22 55.82 -28.36 -30.37
CA GLU A 22 55.12 -29.16 -31.40
C GLU A 22 53.82 -29.79 -30.83
N GLN A 23 52.66 -29.30 -31.30
CA GLN A 23 51.48 -30.12 -31.60
C GLN A 23 51.71 -30.78 -32.99
N PRO A 24 51.01 -31.84 -33.45
CA PRO A 24 49.53 -31.97 -33.37
C PRO A 24 48.92 -33.41 -33.46
N ASN A 25 47.57 -33.45 -33.53
CA ASN A 25 46.70 -34.47 -34.15
C ASN A 25 46.48 -35.82 -33.44
N ASP A 26 45.26 -36.15 -33.01
CA ASP A 26 44.11 -36.53 -33.85
C ASP A 26 43.06 -37.39 -33.09
N GLU A 27 41.81 -37.23 -33.54
CA GLU A 27 40.69 -38.20 -33.53
C GLU A 27 39.99 -38.62 -32.21
N ALA A 28 38.79 -38.03 -32.03
CA ALA A 28 37.62 -38.76 -31.56
C ALA A 28 37.23 -39.88 -32.58
N PRO A 29 36.40 -40.88 -32.21
CA PRO A 29 34.97 -40.63 -32.39
C PRO A 29 34.01 -41.30 -31.38
N MET A 30 32.85 -40.65 -31.27
CA MET A 30 31.53 -41.16 -30.92
C MET A 30 31.18 -42.54 -31.53
N ARG A 31 30.36 -43.33 -30.82
CA ARG A 31 29.05 -43.82 -31.32
C ARG A 31 28.20 -44.58 -30.30
N ASN A 32 27.00 -44.03 -30.09
CA ASN A 32 25.66 -44.60 -29.91
C ASN A 32 25.44 -46.12 -30.13
N PHE A 33 24.48 -46.70 -29.38
CA PHE A 33 23.26 -47.39 -29.86
C PHE A 33 22.33 -47.70 -28.64
N THR A 34 21.16 -47.06 -28.52
CA THR A 34 19.77 -47.62 -28.68
C THR A 34 19.42 -48.83 -27.80
N ALA A 35 18.50 -48.69 -26.84
CA ALA A 35 17.04 -48.86 -26.93
C ALA A 35 16.58 -50.33 -26.98
N PHE A 36 15.74 -50.75 -26.02
CA PHE A 36 14.56 -51.60 -26.25
C PHE A 36 13.62 -51.51 -25.04
N ASN A 37 12.36 -51.18 -25.33
CA ASN A 37 11.20 -51.38 -24.47
C ASN A 37 10.91 -52.88 -24.33
N ASP A 38 10.27 -53.29 -23.24
CA ASP A 38 8.95 -53.93 -23.35
C ASP A 38 8.21 -53.94 -22.01
N ILE A 39 6.91 -53.73 -22.18
CA ILE A 39 5.82 -53.63 -21.21
C ILE A 39 5.28 -55.05 -20.98
N ASP A 40 4.87 -55.37 -19.75
CA ASP A 40 3.67 -56.19 -19.56
C ASP A 40 2.92 -55.80 -18.28
N PHE A 41 1.70 -55.34 -18.50
CA PHE A 41 0.62 -55.22 -17.52
C PHE A 41 0.01 -56.60 -17.29
N LEU A 42 -0.49 -56.88 -16.08
CA LEU A 42 -1.93 -57.08 -15.80
C LEU A 42 -2.22 -57.59 -14.38
N ASN A 43 -3.27 -56.96 -13.80
CA ASN A 43 -4.28 -57.46 -12.85
C ASN A 43 -4.06 -57.39 -11.32
N LEU A 44 -4.64 -56.32 -10.74
CA LEU A 44 -5.88 -56.31 -9.93
C LEU A 44 -6.13 -57.51 -8.98
N ASP A 45 -6.07 -57.29 -7.66
CA ASP A 45 -7.24 -57.46 -6.77
C ASP A 45 -7.03 -56.97 -5.32
N ASP A 46 -8.15 -56.59 -4.71
CA ASP A 46 -8.40 -56.16 -3.33
C ASP A 46 -7.89 -57.13 -2.23
N SER A 47 -7.33 -56.58 -1.15
CA SER A 47 -7.75 -56.99 0.21
C SER A 47 -7.09 -56.18 1.33
N HIS A 48 -7.96 -55.72 2.23
CA HIS A 48 -7.67 -55.32 3.60
C HIS A 48 -6.67 -56.27 4.31
N HIS A 49 -5.59 -55.75 4.88
CA HIS A 49 -5.24 -56.11 6.26
C HIS A 49 -4.22 -55.17 6.91
N ASN A 50 -4.55 -54.84 8.15
CA ASN A 50 -3.82 -54.07 9.14
C ASN A 50 -2.74 -54.96 9.78
N PRO A 51 -1.46 -54.54 9.89
CA PRO A 51 -0.50 -55.24 10.73
C PRO A 51 0.04 -54.29 11.82
N PHE A 52 -0.76 -54.08 12.86
CA PHE A 52 -0.26 -53.67 14.17
C PHE A 52 -0.25 -54.90 15.08
N GLN A 53 0.87 -55.61 15.09
CA GLN A 53 1.37 -56.61 16.06
C GLN A 53 2.56 -57.30 15.35
N ASP A 54 3.81 -57.24 15.80
CA ASP A 54 4.31 -57.45 17.15
C ASP A 54 5.62 -56.68 17.44
N PHE A 55 5.85 -56.49 18.74
CA PHE A 55 7.12 -56.15 19.39
C PHE A 55 8.19 -57.23 19.14
N ASP A 56 9.45 -56.83 18.91
CA ASP A 56 10.53 -57.07 19.89
C ASP A 56 11.87 -56.40 19.54
N TYR A 57 12.47 -55.85 20.60
CA TYR A 57 13.85 -55.45 20.91
C TYR A 57 14.98 -55.55 19.86
N ALA A 58 15.69 -54.43 19.63
CA ALA A 58 17.12 -54.28 19.96
C ALA A 58 17.71 -52.86 19.70
N SER A 59 18.43 -52.36 20.72
CA SER A 59 19.63 -51.51 20.66
C SER A 59 19.57 -50.00 20.35
N ASN A 60 19.74 -49.23 21.44
CA ASN A 60 20.67 -48.09 21.63
C ASN A 60 20.99 -47.16 20.45
N GLN A 61 20.49 -45.93 20.52
CA GLN A 61 21.27 -44.68 20.43
C GLN A 61 20.39 -43.47 20.82
N GLN A 62 20.90 -42.60 21.69
CA GLN A 62 20.32 -41.26 21.98
C GLN A 62 20.39 -40.39 20.71
N PRO A 63 19.45 -39.44 20.53
CA PRO A 63 19.79 -38.06 20.91
C PRO A 63 18.65 -37.22 21.52
N GLU A 64 19.09 -36.29 22.37
CA GLU A 64 18.70 -34.89 22.61
C GLU A 64 17.24 -34.39 22.48
N SER A 65 16.90 -33.59 23.50
CA SER A 65 15.64 -32.88 23.76
C SER A 65 15.40 -31.66 22.87
N PRO A 66 14.15 -31.38 22.45
CA PRO A 66 13.75 -30.07 21.96
C PRO A 66 13.43 -29.10 23.12
N ILE A 67 13.88 -27.86 22.94
CA ILE A 67 13.64 -26.70 23.78
C ILE A 67 12.18 -26.24 23.62
N PHE A 68 11.51 -25.97 24.74
CA PHE A 68 10.18 -25.36 24.80
C PHE A 68 10.22 -23.92 24.27
N GLU A 69 9.47 -23.66 23.20
CA GLU A 69 9.20 -22.33 22.67
C GLU A 69 7.98 -21.72 23.40
N SER A 70 8.08 -20.46 23.81
CA SER A 70 7.05 -19.73 24.57
C SER A 70 5.78 -19.49 23.74
N PRO A 71 4.58 -19.37 24.35
CA PRO A 71 3.35 -19.11 23.59
C PRO A 71 3.34 -17.70 22.98
N LYS A 72 3.26 -17.62 21.64
CA LYS A 72 3.04 -16.37 20.89
C LYS A 72 1.62 -15.85 21.18
N VAL A 73 1.52 -14.70 21.84
CA VAL A 73 0.27 -13.94 22.00
C VAL A 73 -0.09 -13.30 20.65
N TYR A 74 -1.23 -13.69 20.10
CA TYR A 74 -1.79 -13.08 18.89
C TYR A 74 -2.37 -11.69 19.21
N ILE A 75 -1.78 -10.65 18.63
CA ILE A 75 -2.33 -9.29 18.62
C ILE A 75 -2.95 -9.08 17.23
N ALA A 76 -4.27 -8.97 17.16
CA ALA A 76 -5.01 -8.74 15.93
C ALA A 76 -4.65 -7.37 15.31
N PRO A 77 -4.53 -7.24 13.96
CA PRO A 77 -4.30 -5.97 13.31
C PRO A 77 -5.46 -4.99 13.51
N ARG A 78 -5.15 -3.78 13.98
CA ARG A 78 -6.08 -2.64 13.95
C ARG A 78 -6.42 -2.30 12.50
N VAL A 79 -7.71 -2.39 12.17
CA VAL A 79 -8.28 -1.84 10.94
C VAL A 79 -8.06 -0.33 10.94
N MET A 80 -7.28 0.17 9.97
CA MET A 80 -7.21 1.59 9.67
C MET A 80 -8.43 1.97 8.84
N ILE A 81 -9.33 2.76 9.42
CA ILE A 81 -10.40 3.43 8.67
C ILE A 81 -9.75 4.64 8.00
N SER A 82 -9.54 4.56 6.69
CA SER A 82 -9.17 5.71 5.87
C SER A 82 -10.38 6.64 5.74
N HIS A 83 -10.37 7.76 6.46
CA HIS A 83 -11.24 8.89 6.14
C HIS A 83 -10.63 9.65 4.95
N GLN A 84 -11.09 9.35 3.74
CA GLN A 84 -10.99 10.26 2.61
C GLN A 84 -12.32 10.24 1.84
N ASP A 85 -13.25 11.05 2.32
CA ASP A 85 -14.32 11.61 1.48
C ASP A 85 -14.24 13.13 1.65
N SER A 86 -13.80 13.79 0.60
CA SER A 86 -14.03 15.22 0.40
C SER A 86 -14.36 15.42 -1.07
N PHE A 87 -15.67 15.36 -1.32
CA PHE A 87 -16.28 15.92 -2.52
C PHE A 87 -16.00 17.43 -2.56
N SER A 88 -15.46 17.90 -3.69
CA SER A 88 -15.65 19.28 -4.13
C SER A 88 -16.34 19.24 -5.48
N GLU A 89 -17.60 19.68 -5.48
CA GLU A 89 -18.29 20.17 -6.66
C GLU A 89 -17.66 21.49 -7.11
N ASP A 90 -17.32 21.63 -8.40
CA ASP A 90 -17.84 22.70 -9.23
C ASP A 90 -17.72 22.33 -10.73
N SER A 91 -18.43 23.09 -11.55
CA SER A 91 -19.19 22.66 -12.70
C SER A 91 -18.76 23.35 -14.01
N ARG A 92 -19.33 22.87 -15.13
CA ARG A 92 -19.49 23.47 -16.49
C ARG A 92 -18.48 23.00 -17.55
N ILE A 93 -18.88 22.13 -18.50
CA ILE A 93 -19.68 22.35 -19.74
C ILE A 93 -18.87 23.06 -20.84
N GLU A 94 -18.40 22.33 -21.86
CA GLU A 94 -18.88 22.41 -23.26
C GLU A 94 -18.07 21.52 -24.24
N ASP A 95 -18.85 20.83 -25.07
CA ASP A 95 -18.75 20.60 -26.51
C ASP A 95 -17.60 19.87 -27.23
N ALA A 96 -18.08 18.95 -28.07
CA ALA A 96 -17.37 18.12 -29.01
C ALA A 96 -16.98 18.88 -30.30
N ARG A 97 -15.98 18.30 -30.98
CA ARG A 97 -16.00 17.82 -32.39
C ARG A 97 -14.78 18.30 -33.23
N ILE A 98 -14.32 17.40 -34.11
CA ILE A 98 -13.60 17.59 -35.40
C ILE A 98 -12.07 17.28 -35.43
N LEU A 99 -11.73 16.11 -36.00
CA LEU A 99 -10.48 15.80 -36.76
C LEU A 99 -10.51 16.55 -38.13
N PRO A 100 -9.44 16.72 -38.97
CA PRO A 100 -8.27 15.83 -39.15
C PRO A 100 -6.93 16.50 -39.63
N MET A 101 -5.98 15.65 -40.04
CA MET A 101 -4.89 15.84 -41.03
C MET A 101 -3.47 16.18 -40.56
N SER A 102 -2.56 15.23 -40.82
CA SER A 102 -1.09 15.37 -40.87
C SER A 102 -0.63 16.24 -42.06
N PRO A 103 0.66 16.65 -42.12
CA PRO A 103 1.59 15.83 -42.92
C PRO A 103 3.05 15.73 -42.39
N ARG A 104 3.73 14.76 -43.02
CA ARG A 104 5.10 14.21 -42.91
C ARG A 104 6.29 15.20 -42.96
N LEU A 105 7.46 14.62 -42.62
CA LEU A 105 8.86 14.80 -43.10
C LEU A 105 9.80 15.13 -41.93
N LYS A 106 11.03 14.63 -41.75
CA LYS A 106 11.98 13.80 -42.52
C LYS A 106 13.10 13.39 -41.55
N VAL A 107 13.58 12.14 -41.65
CA VAL A 107 14.82 11.66 -41.00
C VAL A 107 16.04 12.07 -41.84
N PRO A 108 17.22 12.31 -41.24
CA PRO A 108 18.48 12.01 -41.90
C PRO A 108 19.29 10.93 -41.17
N ALA A 109 19.58 9.89 -41.95
CA ALA A 109 20.79 9.06 -42.03
C ALA A 109 21.73 8.88 -40.81
N SER A 110 21.94 7.58 -40.54
CA SER A 110 23.02 6.90 -39.80
C SER A 110 24.44 7.32 -40.22
N PRO A 111 25.47 7.02 -39.39
CA PRO A 111 26.24 5.80 -39.66
C PRO A 111 26.61 4.95 -38.43
N ARG A 112 26.53 3.61 -38.60
CA ARG A 112 27.39 2.49 -38.12
C ARG A 112 28.27 2.71 -36.87
N ALA A 113 28.52 1.75 -35.98
CA ALA A 113 28.10 0.37 -35.72
C ALA A 113 28.89 -0.06 -34.47
N PHE A 114 28.30 -0.75 -33.50
CA PHE A 114 29.01 -1.73 -32.66
C PHE A 114 28.04 -2.83 -32.26
N VAL A 115 28.47 -4.05 -32.54
CA VAL A 115 27.79 -5.32 -32.38
C VAL A 115 27.95 -5.78 -30.93
N TYR A 116 26.86 -6.11 -30.25
CA TYR A 116 26.84 -7.16 -29.24
C TYR A 116 25.59 -8.02 -29.43
N GLN A 117 25.83 -9.32 -29.55
CA GLN A 117 24.83 -10.37 -29.68
C GLN A 117 24.00 -10.44 -28.40
N ARG A 118 22.67 -10.38 -28.52
CA ARG A 118 21.75 -10.83 -27.47
C ARG A 118 21.07 -12.10 -27.97
N SER A 119 21.56 -13.23 -27.49
CA SER A 119 20.83 -14.50 -27.53
C SER A 119 19.58 -14.32 -26.67
N VAL A 120 18.41 -14.35 -27.30
CA VAL A 120 17.13 -14.54 -26.63
C VAL A 120 16.64 -15.91 -27.08
N GLU A 121 16.86 -16.89 -26.24
CA GLU A 121 16.31 -18.22 -26.39
C GLU A 121 14.89 -18.19 -25.81
N SER A 122 13.92 -17.99 -26.70
CA SER A 122 12.51 -18.33 -26.43
C SER A 122 12.18 -19.65 -27.15
N PRO A 123 11.43 -20.57 -26.52
CA PRO A 123 11.23 -21.92 -27.02
C PRO A 123 10.60 -21.95 -28.42
N ARG A 124 11.31 -22.56 -29.37
CA ARG A 124 10.78 -22.93 -30.68
C ARG A 124 9.79 -24.08 -30.51
N PHE A 125 8.49 -23.82 -30.69
CA PHE A 125 7.60 -24.83 -31.24
C PHE A 125 7.95 -24.98 -32.73
N GLY A 126 8.38 -26.18 -33.11
CA GLY A 126 8.98 -26.46 -34.42
C GLY A 126 8.05 -26.17 -35.60
N SER A 127 8.58 -25.49 -36.61
CA SER A 127 8.08 -25.53 -37.97
C SER A 127 9.00 -26.46 -38.78
N PRO A 128 8.49 -27.53 -39.41
CA PRO A 128 9.17 -28.14 -40.53
C PRO A 128 8.87 -27.32 -41.78
N THR A 129 9.93 -26.77 -42.38
CA THR A 129 9.92 -26.31 -43.77
C THR A 129 9.49 -27.45 -44.68
N GLY A 130 8.26 -27.35 -45.19
CA GLY A 130 7.70 -28.20 -46.23
C GLY A 130 6.63 -27.40 -46.96
N VAL A 131 6.80 -27.30 -48.27
CA VAL A 131 5.91 -26.70 -49.27
C VAL A 131 4.44 -26.60 -48.83
N VAL A 132 3.87 -25.39 -48.93
CA VAL A 132 2.43 -25.13 -48.78
C VAL A 132 1.67 -25.90 -49.87
N VAL A 133 1.23 -27.12 -49.52
CA VAL A 133 0.08 -27.79 -50.11
C VAL A 133 -0.92 -27.91 -48.97
N GLY A 134 -2.10 -27.33 -49.14
CA GLY A 134 -3.13 -27.30 -48.10
C GLY A 134 -3.41 -28.69 -47.56
N LEU A 135 -3.00 -28.93 -46.31
CA LEU A 135 -3.37 -30.12 -45.56
C LEU A 135 -4.86 -29.94 -45.20
N ILE A 136 -5.73 -30.43 -46.07
CA ILE A 136 -7.15 -30.60 -45.75
C ILE A 136 -7.19 -31.68 -44.68
N ASP A 137 -7.66 -31.33 -43.49
CA ASP A 137 -7.97 -32.29 -42.44
C ASP A 137 -9.03 -33.27 -42.97
N THR A 138 -8.63 -34.53 -43.16
CA THR A 138 -9.50 -35.62 -43.64
C THR A 138 -10.06 -36.45 -42.49
N ALA A 139 -9.99 -35.96 -41.24
CA ALA A 139 -10.69 -36.57 -40.13
C ALA A 139 -12.19 -36.70 -40.43
N SER A 140 -12.80 -37.78 -39.94
CA SER A 140 -14.23 -38.07 -40.10
C SER A 140 -15.08 -36.86 -39.68
N PRO A 141 -16.16 -36.54 -40.42
CA PRO A 141 -17.02 -35.39 -40.11
C PRO A 141 -17.44 -35.41 -38.64
N PHE A 142 -17.39 -34.25 -37.98
CA PHE A 142 -17.84 -34.09 -36.60
C PHE A 142 -19.28 -34.58 -36.46
N GLU A 143 -19.51 -35.55 -35.58
CA GLU A 143 -20.81 -36.19 -35.41
C GLU A 143 -21.79 -35.26 -34.65
N SER A 144 -21.28 -34.19 -34.04
CA SER A 144 -22.07 -33.17 -33.32
C SER A 144 -21.38 -31.80 -33.29
N VAL A 145 -22.19 -30.72 -33.33
CA VAL A 145 -21.73 -29.33 -33.10
C VAL A 145 -21.02 -29.21 -31.75
N LYS A 146 -21.43 -29.99 -30.75
CA LYS A 146 -20.82 -30.01 -29.42
C LYS A 146 -19.39 -30.58 -29.45
N GLU A 147 -19.13 -31.55 -30.31
CA GLU A 147 -17.82 -32.18 -30.48
C GLU A 147 -16.85 -31.22 -31.20
N ALA A 148 -17.33 -30.52 -32.23
CA ALA A 148 -16.57 -29.46 -32.88
C ALA A 148 -16.20 -28.34 -31.90
N VAL A 149 -17.16 -27.88 -31.08
CA VAL A 149 -16.92 -26.86 -30.05
C VAL A 149 -15.95 -27.34 -28.96
N SER A 150 -15.96 -28.64 -28.63
CA SER A 150 -15.01 -29.22 -27.66
C SER A 150 -13.56 -29.23 -28.15
N LYS A 151 -13.32 -29.43 -29.46
CA LYS A 151 -11.97 -29.42 -30.05
C LYS A 151 -11.31 -28.03 -30.00
N PHE A 152 -12.11 -26.96 -29.87
CA PHE A 152 -11.65 -25.58 -29.67
C PHE A 152 -11.61 -25.16 -28.19
N GLY A 153 -11.70 -26.10 -27.24
CA GLY A 153 -11.62 -25.83 -25.80
C GLY A 153 -12.97 -25.80 -25.06
N GLY A 154 -14.06 -26.22 -25.71
CA GLY A 154 -15.40 -26.21 -25.13
C GLY A 154 -15.99 -24.80 -25.03
N ILE A 155 -17.19 -24.68 -24.47
CA ILE A 155 -17.77 -23.38 -24.07
C ILE A 155 -16.99 -22.90 -22.84
N THR A 156 -15.74 -22.48 -23.05
CA THR A 156 -14.98 -21.76 -22.03
C THR A 156 -15.59 -20.37 -21.96
N ASP A 157 -15.85 -19.87 -20.76
CA ASP A 157 -16.29 -18.49 -20.56
C ASP A 157 -15.23 -17.53 -21.15
N TRP A 158 -15.40 -17.16 -22.41
CA TRP A 158 -14.52 -16.24 -23.15
C TRP A 158 -14.35 -14.91 -22.40
N LYS A 159 -15.35 -14.57 -21.56
CA LYS A 159 -15.34 -13.44 -20.64
C LYS A 159 -14.30 -13.63 -19.51
N ALA A 160 -14.22 -14.81 -18.90
CA ALA A 160 -13.22 -15.13 -17.89
C ALA A 160 -11.80 -15.16 -18.48
N HIS A 161 -11.61 -15.78 -19.65
CA HIS A 161 -10.32 -15.77 -20.33
C HIS A 161 -9.90 -14.35 -20.75
N LYS A 162 -10.86 -13.50 -21.18
CA LYS A 162 -10.61 -12.09 -21.50
C LYS A 162 -10.22 -11.29 -20.26
N ILE A 163 -10.88 -11.52 -19.12
CA ILE A 163 -10.52 -10.89 -17.84
C ILE A 163 -9.09 -11.28 -17.43
N GLN A 164 -8.77 -12.58 -17.44
CA GLN A 164 -7.43 -13.06 -17.09
C GLN A 164 -6.34 -12.54 -18.04
N THR A 165 -6.65 -12.39 -19.32
CA THR A 165 -5.72 -11.82 -20.31
C THR A 165 -5.51 -10.33 -20.10
N ILE A 166 -6.56 -9.59 -19.73
CA ILE A 166 -6.46 -8.16 -19.40
C ILE A 166 -5.67 -7.98 -18.10
N GLU A 167 -5.90 -8.83 -17.11
CA GLU A 167 -5.19 -8.80 -15.83
C GLU A 167 -3.70 -9.14 -15.99
N ARG A 168 -3.36 -10.17 -16.78
CA ARG A 168 -1.97 -10.44 -17.15
C ARG A 168 -1.31 -9.28 -17.90
N ARG A 169 -2.05 -8.60 -18.80
CA ARG A 169 -1.52 -7.41 -19.48
C ARG A 169 -1.29 -6.25 -18.51
N LYS A 170 -2.21 -6.01 -17.58
CA LYS A 170 -2.03 -4.99 -16.54
C LYS A 170 -0.79 -5.26 -15.69
N MET A 171 -0.57 -6.50 -15.25
CA MET A 171 0.64 -6.86 -14.50
C MET A 171 1.91 -6.64 -15.33
N VAL A 172 1.90 -7.03 -16.60
CA VAL A 172 3.04 -6.79 -17.50
C VAL A 172 3.27 -5.30 -17.75
N ASP A 173 2.21 -4.51 -17.92
CA ASP A 173 2.28 -3.06 -18.11
C ASP A 173 2.81 -2.36 -16.85
N GLU A 174 2.38 -2.79 -15.65
CA GLU A 174 2.89 -2.31 -14.35
C GLU A 174 4.35 -2.69 -14.12
N GLU A 175 4.77 -3.91 -14.47
CA GLU A 175 6.17 -4.33 -14.43
C GLU A 175 7.02 -3.55 -15.44
N LEU A 176 6.49 -3.31 -16.64
CA LEU A 176 7.14 -2.50 -17.67
C LEU A 176 7.33 -1.06 -17.20
N GLU A 177 6.31 -0.47 -16.57
CA GLU A 177 6.36 0.88 -16.00
C GLU A 177 7.42 0.96 -14.89
N LYS A 178 7.45 0.00 -13.95
CA LYS A 178 8.49 -0.08 -12.91
C LYS A 178 9.90 -0.21 -13.49
N ILE A 179 10.08 -1.05 -14.51
CA ILE A 179 11.37 -1.19 -15.20
C ILE A 179 11.75 0.12 -15.89
N GLN A 180 10.78 0.81 -16.49
CA GLN A 180 11.00 2.07 -17.20
C GLN A 180 11.32 3.23 -16.24
N GLU A 181 10.74 3.23 -15.03
CA GLU A 181 11.09 4.14 -13.93
C GLU A 181 12.50 3.88 -13.37
N ALA A 182 12.91 2.61 -13.24
CA ALA A 182 14.23 2.23 -12.73
C ALA A 182 15.36 2.37 -13.77
N MET A 183 15.04 2.30 -15.06
CA MET A 183 16.01 2.40 -16.18
C MET A 183 16.93 3.65 -16.13
N PRO A 184 16.45 4.88 -15.83
CA PRO A 184 17.32 6.04 -15.70
C PRO A 184 18.27 5.97 -14.50
N GLU A 185 17.88 5.28 -13.42
CA GLU A 185 18.75 5.11 -12.24
C GLU A 185 19.91 4.17 -12.54
N TYR A 186 19.61 3.00 -13.12
CA TYR A 186 20.65 2.08 -13.60
C TYR A 186 21.57 2.71 -14.64
N LYS A 187 21.03 3.58 -15.51
CA LYS A 187 21.84 4.33 -16.47
C LYS A 187 22.78 5.31 -15.77
N ARG A 188 22.29 6.04 -14.78
CA ARG A 188 23.10 6.98 -13.99
C ARG A 188 24.20 6.24 -13.22
N GLU A 189 23.87 5.12 -12.61
CA GLU A 189 24.83 4.29 -11.88
C GLU A 189 25.90 3.69 -12.81
N ALA A 190 25.51 3.27 -14.02
CA ALA A 190 26.45 2.83 -15.05
C ALA A 190 27.37 3.96 -15.54
N GLU A 191 26.85 5.19 -15.68
CA GLU A 191 27.65 6.38 -16.02
C GLU A 191 28.66 6.70 -14.91
N ILE A 192 28.24 6.71 -13.63
CA ILE A 192 29.11 6.94 -12.48
C ILE A 192 30.19 5.86 -12.38
N ALA A 193 29.83 4.58 -12.55
CA ALA A 193 30.79 3.48 -12.56
C ALA A 193 31.77 3.61 -13.75
N GLY A 194 31.31 4.11 -14.90
CA GLY A 194 32.14 4.42 -16.06
C GLY A 194 33.14 5.53 -15.81
N GLU A 195 32.71 6.62 -15.17
CA GLU A 195 33.55 7.75 -14.76
C GLU A 195 34.61 7.32 -13.73
N ALA A 196 34.20 6.60 -12.69
CA ALA A 196 35.10 6.07 -11.66
C ALA A 196 36.18 5.14 -12.27
N LYS A 197 35.79 4.28 -13.22
CA LYS A 197 36.74 3.44 -13.95
C LYS A 197 37.73 4.28 -14.77
N LEU A 198 37.27 5.34 -15.41
CA LEU A 198 38.10 6.21 -16.22
C LEU A 198 39.11 6.97 -15.37
N ASP A 199 38.70 7.46 -14.20
CA ASP A 199 39.61 8.12 -13.27
C ASP A 199 40.64 7.16 -12.66
N ALA A 200 40.23 5.94 -12.30
CA ALA A 200 41.16 4.89 -11.88
C ALA A 200 42.18 4.54 -12.97
N LEU A 201 41.80 4.55 -14.26
CA LEU A 201 42.73 4.34 -15.36
C LEU A 201 43.71 5.51 -15.52
N LYS A 202 43.28 6.77 -15.34
CA LYS A 202 44.19 7.92 -15.35
C LYS A 202 45.20 7.85 -14.21
N GLU A 203 44.76 7.47 -13.01
CA GLU A 203 45.66 7.26 -11.86
C GLU A 203 46.64 6.11 -12.12
N LEU A 204 46.20 5.05 -12.79
CA LEU A 204 47.09 3.97 -13.21
C LEU A 204 48.12 4.44 -14.25
N GLU A 205 47.73 5.25 -15.22
CA GLU A 205 48.65 5.82 -16.21
C GLU A 205 49.64 6.79 -15.57
N SER A 206 49.20 7.64 -14.64
CA SER A 206 50.08 8.58 -13.94
C SER A 206 51.06 7.85 -13.01
N THR A 207 50.61 6.82 -12.28
CA THR A 207 51.49 5.98 -11.45
C THR A 207 52.47 5.20 -12.30
N LYS A 208 52.07 4.69 -13.47
CA LYS A 208 52.98 4.05 -14.41
C LYS A 208 54.05 5.02 -14.93
N ALA A 209 53.67 6.24 -15.30
CA ALA A 209 54.61 7.26 -15.73
C ALA A 209 55.61 7.63 -14.61
N PHE A 210 55.12 7.75 -13.37
CA PHE A 210 55.95 7.99 -12.21
C PHE A 210 56.94 6.83 -11.94
N ILE A 211 56.50 5.58 -12.10
CA ILE A 211 57.38 4.40 -12.00
C ILE A 211 58.46 4.43 -13.09
N GLU A 212 58.12 4.82 -14.32
CA GLU A 212 59.10 4.96 -15.41
C GLU A 212 60.10 6.09 -15.13
N GLU A 213 59.67 7.21 -14.56
CA GLU A 213 60.54 8.29 -14.12
C GLU A 213 61.52 7.83 -13.02
N LEU A 214 61.01 7.17 -11.97
CA LEU A 214 61.84 6.60 -10.90
C LEU A 214 62.84 5.57 -11.42
N LYS A 215 62.46 4.75 -12.41
CA LYS A 215 63.39 3.81 -13.06
C LYS A 215 64.53 4.52 -13.79
N LEU A 216 64.24 5.62 -14.48
CA LEU A 216 65.27 6.43 -15.15
C LEU A 216 66.19 7.12 -14.13
N GLU A 217 65.64 7.61 -13.02
CA GLU A 217 66.42 8.18 -11.92
C GLU A 217 67.33 7.13 -11.27
N LEU A 218 66.82 5.92 -11.05
CA LEU A 218 67.61 4.79 -10.55
C LEU A 218 68.75 4.43 -11.50
N GLU A 219 68.49 4.28 -12.80
CA GLU A 219 69.52 3.96 -13.80
C GLU A 219 70.60 5.07 -13.87
N LYS A 220 70.19 6.33 -13.70
CA LYS A 220 71.11 7.47 -13.62
C LYS A 220 71.97 7.40 -12.36
N ALA A 221 71.36 7.12 -11.20
CA ALA A 221 72.07 6.96 -9.94
C ALA A 221 73.08 5.80 -10.00
N GLU A 222 72.72 4.66 -10.57
CA GLU A 222 73.63 3.52 -10.79
C GLU A 222 74.81 3.86 -11.73
N LYS A 223 74.56 4.68 -12.77
CA LYS A 223 75.63 5.17 -13.66
C LYS A 223 76.57 6.13 -12.92
N GLU A 224 76.02 7.01 -12.10
CA GLU A 224 76.79 7.95 -11.28
C GLU A 224 77.61 7.23 -10.21
N GLU A 225 77.04 6.19 -9.58
CA GLU A 225 77.75 5.32 -8.64
C GLU A 225 78.91 4.58 -9.32
N ARG A 226 78.70 4.00 -10.51
CA ARG A 226 79.78 3.36 -11.27
C ARG A 226 80.87 4.34 -11.67
N GLN A 227 80.52 5.56 -12.04
CA GLN A 227 81.49 6.62 -12.32
C GLN A 227 82.28 6.98 -11.05
N ALA A 228 81.59 7.14 -9.92
CA ALA A 228 82.22 7.43 -8.64
C ALA A 228 83.14 6.29 -8.16
N LYS A 229 82.79 5.03 -8.42
CA LYS A 229 83.66 3.86 -8.17
C LYS A 229 84.92 3.89 -9.03
N GLN A 230 84.81 4.13 -10.34
CA GLN A 230 85.98 4.27 -11.22
C GLN A 230 86.88 5.44 -10.79
N ASP A 231 86.28 6.56 -10.40
CA ASP A 231 87.01 7.73 -9.92
C ASP A 231 87.69 7.46 -8.55
N SER A 232 87.06 6.65 -7.69
CA SER A 232 87.61 6.17 -6.41
C SER A 232 88.80 5.25 -6.64
N ASP A 233 88.69 4.28 -7.54
CA ASP A 233 89.78 3.35 -7.89
C ASP A 233 90.96 4.12 -8.50
N LEU A 234 90.70 5.11 -9.36
CA LEU A 234 91.74 5.99 -9.90
C LEU A 234 92.41 6.83 -8.81
N ALA A 235 91.64 7.34 -7.84
CA ALA A 235 92.18 8.07 -6.69
C ALA A 235 93.01 7.15 -5.79
N GLN A 236 92.58 5.90 -5.59
CA GLN A 236 93.30 4.88 -4.85
C GLN A 236 94.64 4.55 -5.53
N MET A 237 94.64 4.29 -6.84
CA MET A 237 95.86 4.09 -7.63
C MET A 237 96.82 5.28 -7.54
N ARG A 238 96.30 6.52 -7.53
CA ARG A 238 97.11 7.74 -7.34
C ARG A 238 97.68 7.85 -5.93
N VAL A 239 96.94 7.41 -4.91
CA VAL A 239 97.41 7.36 -3.53
C VAL A 239 98.51 6.29 -3.38
N GLU A 240 98.33 5.11 -3.98
CA GLU A 240 99.34 4.04 -3.99
C GLU A 240 100.61 4.43 -4.77
N GLU A 241 100.49 5.12 -5.91
CA GLU A 241 101.62 5.72 -6.64
C GLU A 241 102.30 6.83 -5.84
N MET A 242 101.54 7.66 -5.12
CA MET A 242 102.09 8.65 -4.21
C MET A 242 102.81 7.99 -3.04
N GLU A 243 102.27 6.92 -2.46
CA GLU A 243 102.89 6.14 -1.39
C GLU A 243 104.19 5.45 -1.84
N GLN A 244 104.26 4.99 -3.10
CA GLN A 244 105.51 4.51 -3.71
C GLN A 244 106.45 5.62 -4.18
N GLY A 245 105.95 6.86 -4.32
CA GLY A 245 106.65 8.02 -4.85
C GLY A 245 107.08 9.08 -3.83
N VAL A 246 106.88 8.90 -2.51
CA VAL A 246 107.29 9.91 -1.51
C VAL A 246 108.79 9.86 -1.23
N ALA A 247 109.58 10.28 -2.22
CA ALA A 247 110.85 10.95 -1.98
C ALA A 247 110.68 12.45 -2.31
N ASN A 248 110.18 13.16 -1.30
CA ASN A 248 110.29 14.60 -1.04
C ASN A 248 109.40 15.58 -1.86
N GLU A 249 108.80 16.54 -1.11
CA GLU A 249 108.12 17.77 -1.55
C GLU A 249 106.58 17.76 -1.81
N ALA A 250 105.77 16.92 -1.12
CA ALA A 250 104.30 16.82 -1.33
C ALA A 250 103.40 17.08 -0.09
N SER A 251 103.88 17.72 0.97
CA SER A 251 103.21 17.68 2.29
C SER A 251 101.94 18.56 2.45
N VAL A 252 101.78 19.67 1.71
CA VAL A 252 100.64 20.60 1.91
C VAL A 252 99.47 20.36 0.94
N ALA A 253 99.74 20.12 -0.35
CA ALA A 253 98.71 19.85 -1.34
C ALA A 253 98.04 18.47 -1.14
N VAL A 254 98.82 17.46 -0.76
CA VAL A 254 98.32 16.12 -0.43
C VAL A 254 97.48 16.15 0.84
N LYS A 255 97.89 16.89 1.88
CA LYS A 255 97.06 17.08 3.07
C LYS A 255 95.75 17.78 2.75
N ALA A 256 95.75 18.80 1.89
CA ALA A 256 94.53 19.48 1.47
C ALA A 256 93.59 18.55 0.66
N GLN A 257 94.13 17.74 -0.25
CA GLN A 257 93.31 16.76 -0.98
C GLN A 257 92.81 15.61 -0.10
N LEU A 258 93.61 15.15 0.86
CA LEU A 258 93.21 14.17 1.87
C LEU A 258 92.07 14.72 2.75
N GLU A 259 92.16 15.98 3.19
CA GLU A 259 91.10 16.66 3.95
C GLU A 259 89.80 16.78 3.13
N VAL A 260 89.92 17.11 1.84
CA VAL A 260 88.78 17.18 0.93
C VAL A 260 88.19 15.80 0.65
N ALA A 261 89.00 14.75 0.53
CA ALA A 261 88.52 13.38 0.38
C ALA A 261 87.82 12.90 1.67
N LYS A 262 88.40 13.16 2.84
CA LYS A 262 87.80 12.85 4.15
C LYS A 262 86.44 13.53 4.33
N SER A 263 86.34 14.83 4.05
CA SER A 263 85.06 15.54 4.15
C SER A 263 84.02 15.03 3.16
N ARG A 264 84.41 14.61 1.95
CA ARG A 264 83.50 13.94 1.00
C ARG A 264 83.03 12.58 1.49
N THR A 265 83.93 11.76 2.04
CA THR A 265 83.56 10.45 2.61
C THR A 265 82.67 10.62 3.83
N GLU A 266 82.94 11.60 4.69
CA GLU A 266 82.09 11.92 5.83
C GLU A 266 80.69 12.36 5.38
N SER A 267 80.59 13.23 4.36
CA SER A 267 79.31 13.63 3.76
C SER A 267 78.54 12.44 3.18
N ALA A 268 79.20 11.59 2.39
CA ALA A 268 78.58 10.41 1.79
C ALA A 268 78.12 9.39 2.86
N THR A 269 78.90 9.19 3.93
CA THR A 269 78.49 8.32 5.04
C THR A 269 77.32 8.90 5.83
N PHE A 270 77.19 10.22 5.92
CA PHE A 270 76.03 10.87 6.53
C PHE A 270 74.77 10.69 5.68
N GLU A 271 74.87 10.88 4.35
CA GLU A 271 73.78 10.65 3.41
C GLU A 271 73.34 9.18 3.39
N LEU A 272 74.28 8.23 3.32
CA LEU A 272 73.96 6.79 3.40
C LEU A 272 73.29 6.41 4.72
N ARG A 273 73.70 7.04 5.83
CA ARG A 273 73.05 6.84 7.13
C ARG A 273 71.62 7.38 7.11
N SER A 274 71.39 8.57 6.54
CA SER A 274 70.05 9.15 6.36
C SER A 274 69.15 8.24 5.52
N VAL A 275 69.65 7.77 4.36
CA VAL A 275 68.89 6.85 3.49
C VAL A 275 68.59 5.54 4.21
N ARG A 276 69.53 5.01 4.99
CA ARG A 276 69.29 3.81 5.81
C ARG A 276 68.19 4.03 6.84
N GLU A 277 68.19 5.18 7.53
CA GLU A 277 67.15 5.54 8.50
C GLU A 277 65.78 5.73 7.82
N GLU A 278 65.73 6.30 6.61
CA GLU A 278 64.52 6.42 5.81
C GLU A 278 63.98 5.05 5.34
N ILE A 279 64.85 4.15 4.88
CA ILE A 279 64.45 2.77 4.52
C ILE A 279 63.89 2.05 5.75
N GLU A 280 64.55 2.17 6.90
CA GLU A 280 64.09 1.59 8.16
C GLU A 280 62.71 2.13 8.56
N MET A 281 62.47 3.44 8.37
CA MET A 281 61.16 4.07 8.58
C MET A 281 60.09 3.50 7.63
N VAL A 282 60.35 3.43 6.33
CA VAL A 282 59.40 2.90 5.33
C VAL A 282 59.13 1.41 5.55
N CYS A 283 60.12 0.61 5.95
CA CYS A 283 59.91 -0.79 6.31
C CYS A 283 58.95 -0.93 7.49
N ASN A 284 59.13 -0.12 8.54
CA ASN A 284 58.22 -0.13 9.69
C ASN A 284 56.80 0.30 9.30
N GLU A 285 56.66 1.35 8.49
CA GLU A 285 55.36 1.79 7.97
C GLU A 285 54.68 0.70 7.13
N TYR A 286 55.44 0.00 6.28
CA TYR A 286 54.91 -1.12 5.48
C TYR A 286 54.44 -2.28 6.37
N GLU A 287 55.19 -2.61 7.42
CA GLU A 287 54.76 -3.64 8.37
C GLU A 287 53.47 -3.26 9.08
N ASP A 288 53.34 -2.00 9.53
CA ASP A 288 52.11 -1.50 10.16
C ASP A 288 50.93 -1.52 9.20
N MET A 289 51.13 -1.08 7.95
CA MET A 289 50.11 -1.16 6.90
C MET A 289 49.72 -2.60 6.58
N SER A 290 50.67 -3.56 6.62
CA SER A 290 50.36 -4.98 6.44
C SER A 290 49.51 -5.52 7.60
N ARG A 291 49.84 -5.15 8.85
CA ARG A 291 49.03 -5.52 10.03
C ARG A 291 47.63 -4.94 9.93
N ASP A 292 47.49 -3.68 9.53
CA ASP A 292 46.19 -3.03 9.34
C ASP A 292 45.36 -3.69 8.23
N ARG A 293 46.00 -4.08 7.12
CA ARG A 293 45.34 -4.84 6.05
C ARG A 293 44.83 -6.18 6.55
N ASP A 294 45.63 -6.91 7.32
CA ASP A 294 45.26 -8.23 7.84
C ASP A 294 44.11 -8.11 8.87
N LEU A 295 44.15 -7.10 9.74
CA LEU A 295 43.04 -6.76 10.65
C LEU A 295 41.76 -6.36 9.90
N ALA A 296 41.89 -5.60 8.81
CA ALA A 296 40.75 -5.24 7.96
C ALA A 296 40.16 -6.48 7.27
N ALA A 297 41.00 -7.42 6.82
CA ALA A 297 40.57 -8.69 6.25
C ALA A 297 39.83 -9.57 7.26
N GLU A 298 40.32 -9.68 8.50
CA GLU A 298 39.63 -10.39 9.58
C GLU A 298 38.25 -9.77 9.87
N ARG A 299 38.17 -8.45 9.98
CA ARG A 299 36.88 -7.75 10.18
C ARG A 299 35.91 -7.96 9.03
N ALA A 300 36.39 -7.93 7.79
CA ALA A 300 35.57 -8.21 6.62
C ALA A 300 35.03 -9.65 6.64
N GLN A 301 35.86 -10.62 7.04
CA GLN A 301 35.44 -12.02 7.15
C GLN A 301 34.36 -12.21 8.23
N VAL A 302 34.51 -11.58 9.40
CA VAL A 302 33.49 -11.60 10.45
C VAL A 302 32.16 -11.02 9.93
N ALA A 303 32.20 -9.88 9.24
CA ALA A 303 31.00 -9.27 8.67
C ALA A 303 30.32 -10.16 7.61
N VAL A 304 31.11 -10.88 6.79
CA VAL A 304 30.60 -11.85 5.82
C VAL A 304 29.92 -13.03 6.51
N ASP A 305 30.50 -13.56 7.59
CA ASP A 305 29.93 -14.69 8.31
C ASP A 305 28.67 -14.29 9.10
N GLU A 306 28.61 -13.07 9.63
CA GLU A 306 27.39 -12.47 10.17
C GLU A 306 26.30 -12.30 9.10
N ALA A 307 26.65 -11.81 7.91
CA ALA A 307 25.71 -11.69 6.80
C ALA A 307 25.13 -13.04 6.36
N LYS A 308 25.96 -14.10 6.30
CA LYS A 308 25.50 -15.47 5.99
C LYS A 308 24.55 -16.03 7.06
N GLU A 309 24.77 -15.70 8.34
CA GLU A 309 23.84 -16.09 9.41
C GLU A 309 22.50 -15.38 9.26
N ILE A 310 22.51 -14.09 8.90
CA ILE A 310 21.29 -13.33 8.62
C ILE A 310 20.56 -13.92 7.41
N GLU A 311 21.28 -14.25 6.33
CA GLU A 311 20.73 -14.90 5.14
C GLU A 311 20.04 -16.23 5.50
N ARG A 312 20.71 -17.11 6.26
CA ARG A 312 20.10 -18.37 6.72
C ARG A 312 18.83 -18.17 7.55
N LYS A 313 18.79 -17.14 8.40
CA LYS A 313 17.57 -16.80 9.17
C LYS A 313 16.45 -16.28 8.28
N MET A 314 16.78 -15.45 7.29
CA MET A 314 15.82 -14.95 6.31
C MET A 314 15.22 -16.11 5.50
N ASP A 315 16.04 -17.07 5.06
CA ASP A 315 15.59 -18.27 4.36
C ASP A 315 14.66 -19.12 5.24
N GLY A 316 14.99 -19.30 6.53
CA GLY A 316 14.13 -19.97 7.50
C GLY A 316 12.76 -19.29 7.64
N LEU A 317 12.74 -17.97 7.80
CA LEU A 317 11.50 -17.19 7.85
C LEU A 317 10.70 -17.26 6.54
N SER A 318 11.38 -17.32 5.38
CA SER A 318 10.74 -17.48 4.08
C SER A 318 10.01 -18.83 3.97
N ILE A 319 10.64 -19.91 4.44
CA ILE A 319 10.02 -21.23 4.50
C ILE A 319 8.81 -21.22 5.46
N GLU A 320 8.93 -20.63 6.64
CA GLU A 320 7.81 -20.48 7.58
C GLU A 320 6.65 -19.67 6.99
N LEU A 321 6.95 -18.61 6.23
CA LEU A 321 5.94 -17.80 5.55
C LEU A 321 5.19 -18.62 4.49
N ILE A 322 5.90 -19.42 3.70
CA ILE A 322 5.28 -20.32 2.70
C ILE A 322 4.41 -21.36 3.40
N ALA A 323 4.91 -22.01 4.46
CA ALA A 323 4.15 -23.01 5.21
C ALA A 323 2.88 -22.44 5.85
N THR A 324 2.95 -21.24 6.44
CA THR A 324 1.77 -20.58 7.03
C THR A 324 0.77 -20.13 5.97
N LYS A 325 1.23 -19.72 4.79
CA LYS A 325 0.36 -19.44 3.63
C LYS A 325 -0.37 -20.69 3.15
N GLU A 326 0.34 -21.81 2.98
CA GLU A 326 -0.26 -23.09 2.57
C GLU A 326 -1.28 -23.60 3.60
N LEU A 327 -0.97 -23.48 4.90
CA LEU A 327 -1.91 -23.80 5.98
C LEU A 327 -3.16 -22.91 5.94
N LEU A 328 -3.00 -21.62 5.66
CA LEU A 328 -4.12 -20.69 5.52
C LEU A 328 -5.01 -21.05 4.31
N GLU A 329 -4.40 -21.36 3.17
CA GLU A 329 -5.12 -21.81 1.97
C GLU A 329 -5.87 -23.12 2.24
N SER A 330 -5.25 -24.08 2.93
CA SER A 330 -5.91 -25.33 3.35
C SER A 330 -7.04 -25.10 4.34
N ALA A 331 -6.90 -24.15 5.27
CA ALA A 331 -7.98 -23.79 6.18
C ALA A 331 -9.15 -23.12 5.44
N HIS A 332 -8.85 -22.30 4.43
CA HIS A 332 -9.86 -21.63 3.61
C HIS A 332 -10.67 -22.63 2.78
N THR A 333 -10.02 -23.61 2.15
CA THR A 333 -10.73 -24.67 1.40
C THR A 333 -11.60 -25.53 2.31
N ALA A 334 -11.10 -25.90 3.50
CA ALA A 334 -11.89 -26.64 4.50
C ALA A 334 -13.11 -25.84 4.99
N HIS A 335 -12.97 -24.52 5.17
CA HIS A 335 -14.09 -23.65 5.51
C HIS A 335 -15.16 -23.64 4.41
N LEU A 336 -14.77 -23.47 3.15
CA LEU A 336 -15.69 -23.49 2.02
C LEU A 336 -16.45 -24.82 1.91
N GLU A 337 -15.75 -25.95 2.11
CA GLU A 337 -16.38 -27.28 2.12
C GLU A 337 -17.38 -27.42 3.30
N ALA A 338 -17.03 -26.91 4.49
CA ALA A 338 -17.92 -26.91 5.63
C ALA A 338 -19.17 -26.03 5.41
N GLU A 339 -19.01 -24.89 4.73
CA GLU A 339 -20.10 -24.00 4.34
C GLU A 339 -21.04 -24.65 3.32
N GLU A 340 -20.49 -25.37 2.32
CA GLU A 340 -21.27 -26.15 1.36
C GLU A 340 -22.07 -27.26 2.06
N LYS A 341 -21.43 -28.02 2.97
CA LYS A 341 -22.12 -29.04 3.78
C LYS A 341 -23.22 -28.44 4.64
N ARG A 342 -22.98 -27.27 5.24
CA ARG A 342 -23.98 -26.53 6.02
C ARG A 342 -25.16 -26.11 5.15
N PHE A 343 -24.91 -25.60 3.94
CA PHE A 343 -25.96 -25.22 2.99
C PHE A 343 -26.76 -26.45 2.54
N GLY A 344 -26.09 -27.56 2.19
CA GLY A 344 -26.75 -28.82 1.84
C GLY A 344 -27.65 -29.34 2.97
N ALA A 345 -27.19 -29.29 4.21
CA ALA A 345 -28.00 -29.67 5.37
C ALA A 345 -29.17 -28.71 5.62
N ALA A 346 -29.03 -27.41 5.35
CA ALA A 346 -30.13 -26.44 5.44
C ALA A 346 -31.21 -26.73 4.40
N MET A 347 -30.81 -26.95 3.13
CA MET A 347 -31.72 -27.30 2.05
C MET A 347 -32.50 -28.60 2.33
N ALA A 348 -31.84 -29.61 2.90
CA ALA A 348 -32.52 -30.85 3.30
C ALA A 348 -33.59 -30.59 4.39
N ARG A 349 -33.27 -29.77 5.39
CA ARG A 349 -34.24 -29.39 6.44
C ARG A 349 -35.41 -28.60 5.87
N ASP A 350 -35.17 -27.66 4.97
CA ASP A 350 -36.23 -26.87 4.35
C ASP A 350 -37.16 -27.76 3.50
N GLN A 351 -36.60 -28.75 2.81
CA GLN A 351 -37.38 -29.74 2.07
C GLN A 351 -38.23 -30.61 3.01
N ASP A 352 -37.69 -31.02 4.15
CA ASP A 352 -38.44 -31.75 5.16
C ASP A 352 -39.57 -30.87 5.74
N ILE A 353 -39.28 -29.62 6.10
CA ILE A 353 -40.28 -28.66 6.60
C ILE A 353 -41.43 -28.50 5.59
N TYR A 354 -41.11 -28.37 4.30
CA TYR A 354 -42.11 -28.30 3.24
C TYR A 354 -42.98 -29.57 3.18
N ASN A 355 -42.38 -30.75 3.33
CA ASN A 355 -43.10 -32.01 3.36
C ASN A 355 -44.03 -32.09 4.59
N TRP A 356 -43.53 -31.72 5.77
CA TRP A 356 -44.31 -31.69 7.02
C TRP A 356 -45.46 -30.68 6.94
N GLU A 357 -45.26 -29.52 6.33
CA GLU A 357 -46.32 -28.52 6.13
C GLU A 357 -47.43 -29.06 5.23
N LYS A 358 -47.08 -29.77 4.16
CA LYS A 358 -48.04 -30.43 3.27
C LYS A 358 -48.83 -31.52 4.00
N GLU A 359 -48.16 -32.36 4.79
CA GLU A 359 -48.82 -33.40 5.59
C GLU A 359 -49.75 -32.79 6.64
N LEU A 360 -49.30 -31.73 7.32
CA LEU A 360 -50.11 -30.99 8.28
C LEU A 360 -51.37 -30.43 7.64
N LYS A 361 -51.27 -29.85 6.43
CA LYS A 361 -52.42 -29.32 5.69
C LYS A 361 -53.43 -30.41 5.34
N MET A 362 -52.95 -31.59 4.92
CA MET A 362 -53.82 -32.73 4.62
C MET A 362 -54.57 -33.22 5.87
N VAL A 363 -53.88 -33.30 7.01
CA VAL A 363 -54.51 -33.67 8.29
C VAL A 363 -55.53 -32.62 8.74
N GLU A 364 -55.22 -31.34 8.56
CA GLU A 364 -56.15 -30.24 8.88
C GLU A 364 -57.43 -30.33 8.04
N ASP A 365 -57.31 -30.59 6.74
CA ASP A 365 -58.45 -30.75 5.82
C ASP A 365 -59.31 -31.99 6.20
N ASP A 366 -58.68 -33.09 6.64
CA ASP A 366 -59.39 -34.28 7.12
C ASP A 366 -60.10 -34.06 8.47
N ILE A 367 -59.49 -33.28 9.38
CA ILE A 367 -60.16 -32.83 10.62
C ILE A 367 -61.38 -31.97 10.29
N GLU A 368 -61.26 -31.05 9.32
CA GLU A 368 -62.38 -30.22 8.90
C GLU A 368 -63.51 -31.07 8.31
N ARG A 369 -63.19 -32.08 7.49
CA ARG A 369 -64.15 -33.06 6.97
C ARG A 369 -64.86 -33.83 8.10
N LEU A 370 -64.12 -34.38 9.05
CA LEU A 370 -64.67 -35.09 10.20
C LEU A 370 -65.56 -34.20 11.05
N ASN A 371 -65.20 -32.93 11.23
CA ASN A 371 -66.04 -31.95 11.94
C ASN A 371 -67.36 -31.68 11.20
N GLN A 372 -67.35 -31.64 9.87
CA GLN A 372 -68.58 -31.52 9.08
C GLN A 372 -69.48 -32.76 9.25
N GLU A 373 -68.90 -33.96 9.24
CA GLU A 373 -69.61 -35.21 9.50
C GLU A 373 -70.19 -35.26 10.92
N LEU A 374 -69.43 -34.80 11.93
CA LEU A 374 -69.90 -34.71 13.31
C LEU A 374 -71.09 -33.76 13.45
N ARG A 375 -71.05 -32.58 12.80
CA ARG A 375 -72.19 -31.65 12.77
C ARG A 375 -73.42 -32.27 12.11
N ALA A 376 -73.23 -33.05 11.05
CA ALA A 376 -74.33 -33.78 10.40
C ALA A 376 -74.91 -34.87 11.33
N ALA A 377 -74.05 -35.58 12.07
CA ALA A 377 -74.47 -36.56 13.06
C ALA A 377 -75.23 -35.91 14.24
N ASP A 378 -74.80 -34.73 14.70
CA ASP A 378 -75.49 -33.96 15.75
C ASP A 378 -76.88 -33.46 15.28
N ASP A 379 -77.02 -33.02 14.02
CA ASP A 379 -78.33 -32.68 13.43
C ASP A 379 -79.27 -33.89 13.39
N VAL A 380 -78.76 -35.07 13.03
CA VAL A 380 -79.55 -36.32 13.10
C VAL A 380 -79.90 -36.66 14.55
N LYS A 381 -78.97 -36.48 15.49
CA LYS A 381 -79.21 -36.74 16.92
C LYS A 381 -80.28 -35.83 17.50
N THR A 382 -80.23 -34.52 17.22
CA THR A 382 -81.27 -33.58 17.68
C THR A 382 -82.64 -33.87 17.04
N LYS A 383 -82.67 -34.28 15.76
CA LYS A 383 -83.91 -34.79 15.13
C LYS A 383 -84.44 -36.05 15.80
N LEU A 384 -83.56 -36.96 16.22
CA LEU A 384 -83.96 -38.16 16.96
C LEU A 384 -84.48 -37.82 18.36
N GLU A 385 -83.84 -36.89 19.07
CA GLU A 385 -84.27 -36.42 20.39
C GLU A 385 -85.65 -35.73 20.32
N THR A 386 -85.86 -34.86 19.32
CA THR A 386 -87.18 -34.21 19.08
C THR A 386 -88.26 -35.22 18.70
N ALA A 387 -87.96 -36.19 17.83
CA ALA A 387 -88.88 -37.28 17.50
C ALA A 387 -89.20 -38.16 18.72
N SER A 388 -88.20 -38.41 19.58
CA SER A 388 -88.39 -39.17 20.82
C SER A 388 -89.26 -38.41 21.82
N SER A 389 -89.06 -37.10 21.99
CA SER A 389 -89.92 -36.24 22.82
C SER A 389 -91.36 -36.28 22.33
N LEU A 390 -91.58 -36.08 21.02
CA LEU A 390 -92.91 -36.16 20.43
C LEU A 390 -93.57 -37.53 20.64
N GLN A 391 -92.79 -38.61 20.61
CA GLN A 391 -93.29 -39.95 20.90
C GLN A 391 -93.74 -40.09 22.37
N TYR A 392 -93.01 -39.51 23.32
CA TYR A 392 -93.42 -39.47 24.73
C TYR A 392 -94.71 -38.65 24.89
N ASP A 393 -94.79 -37.46 24.29
CA ASP A 393 -95.98 -36.61 24.34
C ASP A 393 -97.23 -37.34 23.77
N LEU A 394 -97.10 -37.99 22.61
CA LEU A 394 -98.18 -38.79 22.02
C LEU A 394 -98.57 -40.00 22.87
N ARG A 395 -97.61 -40.61 23.59
CA ARG A 395 -97.91 -41.70 24.53
C ARG A 395 -98.67 -41.19 25.75
N ASP A 396 -98.31 -40.02 26.27
CA ASP A 396 -99.02 -39.38 27.38
C ASP A 396 -100.43 -38.96 26.95
N GLU A 397 -100.61 -38.44 25.73
CA GLU A 397 -101.94 -38.18 25.15
C GLU A 397 -102.77 -39.46 24.97
N LEU A 398 -102.18 -40.56 24.51
CA LEU A 398 -102.85 -41.86 24.42
C LEU A 398 -103.20 -42.44 25.79
N ALA A 399 -102.36 -42.23 26.81
CA ALA A 399 -102.65 -42.61 28.19
C ALA A 399 -103.79 -41.75 28.78
N ALA A 400 -103.84 -40.45 28.46
CA ALA A 400 -104.96 -39.57 28.78
C ALA A 400 -106.26 -39.98 28.04
N PHE A 401 -106.15 -40.50 26.82
CA PHE A 401 -107.27 -41.03 26.05
C PHE A 401 -107.79 -42.39 26.59
N ASN A 402 -106.90 -43.29 27.00
CA ASN A 402 -107.25 -44.59 27.61
C ASN A 402 -107.64 -44.48 29.10
N GLY A 403 -107.35 -43.35 29.76
CA GLY A 403 -107.73 -43.07 31.14
C GLY A 403 -109.20 -42.68 31.34
N ASN A 404 -109.94 -42.39 30.27
CA ASN A 404 -111.35 -42.00 30.34
C ASN A 404 -112.21 -42.80 29.35
N SER A 405 -112.74 -43.93 29.82
CA SER A 405 -114.02 -44.45 29.33
C SER A 405 -114.88 -44.87 30.52
N SER A 406 -115.73 -43.94 30.99
CA SER A 406 -117.00 -44.27 31.63
C SER A 406 -117.98 -43.11 31.47
N PHE A 407 -118.86 -43.30 30.49
CA PHE A 407 -120.26 -42.87 30.41
C PHE A 407 -120.91 -42.36 31.72
N ASP A 408 -121.40 -41.11 31.78
CA ASP A 408 -122.80 -40.73 32.17
C ASP A 408 -123.05 -39.20 32.08
N LEU A 409 -124.33 -38.83 31.84
CA LEU A 409 -124.86 -37.46 31.71
C LEU A 409 -124.79 -36.62 33.00
N LEU A 410 -124.45 -35.32 32.90
CA LEU A 410 -125.31 -34.18 33.32
C LEU A 410 -124.60 -32.82 33.17
N MET A 411 -125.42 -31.83 32.83
CA MET A 411 -125.17 -30.40 32.74
C MET A 411 -124.45 -29.81 33.97
N GLU A 412 -123.40 -29.01 33.76
CA GLU A 412 -123.07 -27.94 34.71
C GLU A 412 -122.35 -26.74 34.05
N LYS A 413 -123.15 -25.73 33.72
CA LYS A 413 -122.91 -24.30 34.01
C LYS A 413 -121.45 -23.83 33.99
N LYS A 414 -120.97 -23.53 32.77
CA LYS A 414 -119.78 -22.72 32.50
C LYS A 414 -119.85 -21.43 33.33
N SER A 415 -119.03 -21.35 34.38
CA SER A 415 -118.91 -20.16 35.21
C SER A 415 -118.38 -19.01 34.36
N ASN A 416 -119.07 -17.87 34.39
CA ASN A 416 -118.71 -16.62 33.72
C ASN A 416 -117.35 -16.01 34.14
N SER A 417 -116.47 -16.74 34.85
CA SER A 417 -115.17 -16.25 35.33
C SER A 417 -114.08 -16.27 34.24
N ASP A 418 -114.05 -17.30 33.38
CA ASP A 418 -112.98 -17.45 32.38
C ASP A 418 -113.17 -16.55 31.16
N ILE A 419 -114.42 -16.24 30.80
CA ILE A 419 -114.72 -15.24 29.77
C ILE A 419 -114.36 -13.85 30.30
N HIS A 420 -114.65 -13.55 31.57
CA HIS A 420 -114.23 -12.28 32.17
C HIS A 420 -112.71 -12.17 32.27
N ALA A 421 -111.99 -13.22 32.67
CA ALA A 421 -110.51 -13.22 32.70
C ALA A 421 -109.89 -13.06 31.31
N ALA A 422 -110.43 -13.73 30.28
CA ALA A 422 -109.98 -13.57 28.90
C ALA A 422 -110.32 -12.18 28.33
N VAL A 423 -111.49 -11.63 28.65
CA VAL A 423 -111.89 -10.27 28.28
C VAL A 423 -111.06 -9.21 29.00
N ASP A 424 -110.71 -9.44 30.27
CA ASP A 424 -109.85 -8.55 31.05
C ASP A 424 -108.39 -8.63 30.58
N SER A 425 -107.91 -9.80 30.12
CA SER A 425 -106.61 -9.93 29.46
C SER A 425 -106.59 -9.23 28.10
N ALA A 426 -107.60 -9.45 27.26
CA ALA A 426 -107.74 -8.78 25.98
C ALA A 426 -107.89 -7.25 26.15
N LYS A 427 -108.56 -6.78 27.20
CA LYS A 427 -108.60 -5.34 27.55
C LYS A 427 -107.23 -4.81 27.95
N ARG A 428 -106.45 -5.57 28.73
CA ARG A 428 -105.11 -5.17 29.16
C ARG A 428 -104.15 -5.08 27.98
N GLU A 429 -104.16 -6.08 27.10
CA GLU A 429 -103.40 -6.09 25.85
C GLU A 429 -103.85 -4.96 24.91
N LEU A 430 -105.15 -4.69 24.80
CA LEU A 430 -105.66 -3.58 23.99
C LEU A 430 -105.25 -2.22 24.58
N GLN A 431 -105.21 -2.09 25.91
CA GLN A 431 -104.74 -0.89 26.59
C GLN A 431 -103.22 -0.72 26.45
N GLU A 432 -102.45 -1.79 26.44
CA GLU A 432 -101.02 -1.79 26.14
C GLU A 432 -100.74 -1.40 24.69
N VAL A 433 -101.47 -1.98 23.73
CA VAL A 433 -101.41 -1.59 22.31
C VAL A 433 -101.80 -0.12 22.15
N LYS A 434 -102.81 0.36 22.88
CA LYS A 434 -103.20 1.78 22.87
C LYS A 434 -102.09 2.69 23.43
N SER A 435 -101.45 2.29 24.53
CA SER A 435 -100.29 3.01 25.09
C SER A 435 -99.10 3.02 24.12
N ASN A 436 -98.84 1.91 23.42
CA ASN A 436 -97.78 1.80 22.42
C ASN A 436 -98.10 2.64 21.17
N ILE A 437 -99.36 2.69 20.74
CA ILE A 437 -99.81 3.57 19.66
C ILE A 437 -99.68 5.04 20.07
N GLU A 438 -100.04 5.41 21.30
CA GLU A 438 -99.89 6.78 21.80
C GLU A 438 -98.41 7.19 21.91
N LYS A 439 -97.55 6.27 22.39
CA LYS A 439 -96.10 6.44 22.40
C LYS A 439 -95.55 6.61 20.98
N ALA A 440 -95.89 5.73 20.05
CA ALA A 440 -95.49 5.83 18.64
C ALA A 440 -96.01 7.12 17.99
N ALA A 441 -97.23 7.57 18.31
CA ALA A 441 -97.77 8.84 17.83
C ALA A 441 -96.99 10.04 18.38
N SER A 442 -96.55 9.99 19.65
CA SER A 442 -95.69 11.01 20.25
C SER A 442 -94.29 11.04 19.61
N GLU A 443 -93.70 9.88 19.34
CA GLU A 443 -92.41 9.74 18.65
C GLU A 443 -92.50 10.28 17.22
N VAL A 444 -93.54 9.93 16.46
CA VAL A 444 -93.79 10.50 15.14
C VAL A 444 -93.97 12.01 15.19
N LYS A 445 -94.62 12.56 16.23
CA LYS A 445 -94.72 14.01 16.43
C LYS A 445 -93.36 14.65 16.69
N THR A 446 -92.49 14.02 17.48
CA THR A 446 -91.11 14.50 17.71
C THR A 446 -90.27 14.43 16.44
N LEU A 447 -90.34 13.33 15.68
CA LEU A 447 -89.67 13.18 14.39
C LEU A 447 -90.17 14.21 13.38
N LYS A 448 -91.46 14.55 13.39
CA LYS A 448 -92.02 15.60 12.54
C LYS A 448 -91.48 17.00 12.90
N ILE A 449 -91.27 17.28 14.19
CA ILE A 449 -90.63 18.52 14.64
C ILE A 449 -89.16 18.56 14.19
N ILE A 450 -88.43 17.45 14.36
CA ILE A 450 -87.03 17.33 13.92
C ILE A 450 -86.94 17.50 12.39
N ALA A 451 -87.80 16.84 11.63
CA ALA A 451 -87.87 16.98 10.18
C ALA A 451 -88.18 18.43 9.76
N GLY A 452 -89.12 19.10 10.45
CA GLY A 452 -89.40 20.52 10.23
C GLY A 452 -88.23 21.44 10.57
N SER A 453 -87.47 21.13 11.62
CA SER A 453 -86.24 21.85 12.00
C SER A 453 -85.14 21.66 10.97
N LEU A 454 -84.90 20.43 10.51
CA LEU A 454 -83.95 20.12 9.45
C LEU A 454 -84.36 20.77 8.12
N GLN A 455 -85.64 20.77 7.80
CA GLN A 455 -86.14 21.45 6.60
C GLN A 455 -86.00 22.97 6.69
N SER A 456 -86.13 23.55 7.88
CA SER A 456 -85.84 24.97 8.13
C SER A 456 -84.34 25.27 8.06
N GLU A 457 -83.49 24.36 8.56
CA GLU A 457 -82.02 24.47 8.47
C GLU A 457 -81.55 24.39 7.02
N ILE A 458 -82.03 23.41 6.25
CA ILE A 458 -81.76 23.31 4.81
C ILE A 458 -82.27 24.55 4.08
N GLY A 459 -83.41 25.12 4.50
CA GLY A 459 -83.92 26.39 3.97
C GLY A 459 -83.00 27.57 4.28
N ARG A 460 -82.48 27.66 5.50
CA ARG A 460 -81.47 28.65 5.89
C ARG A 460 -80.17 28.48 5.12
N GLU A 461 -79.62 27.27 5.07
CA GLU A 461 -78.41 26.96 4.31
C GLU A 461 -78.59 27.31 2.83
N ARG A 462 -79.74 27.01 2.22
CA ARG A 462 -80.03 27.40 0.84
C ARG A 462 -80.10 28.92 0.67
N GLN A 463 -80.70 29.63 1.61
CA GLN A 463 -80.75 31.10 1.60
C GLN A 463 -79.35 31.70 1.79
N ASP A 464 -78.55 31.14 2.69
CA ASP A 464 -77.15 31.53 2.91
C ASP A 464 -76.32 31.26 1.65
N LEU A 465 -76.56 30.13 0.97
CA LEU A 465 -75.90 29.81 -0.31
C LEU A 465 -76.32 30.80 -1.41
N GLU A 466 -77.59 31.15 -1.49
CA GLU A 466 -78.11 32.17 -2.40
C GLU A 466 -77.52 33.55 -2.07
N ASP A 467 -77.35 33.88 -0.79
CA ASP A 467 -76.76 35.14 -0.33
C ASP A 467 -75.23 35.15 -0.50
N THR A 468 -74.54 34.00 -0.41
CA THR A 468 -73.13 33.87 -0.82
C THR A 468 -73.00 33.97 -2.33
N LYS A 469 -73.93 33.40 -3.10
CA LYS A 469 -73.94 33.49 -4.56
C LYS A 469 -74.31 34.88 -5.03
N LYS A 470 -75.15 35.62 -4.29
CA LYS A 470 -75.40 37.05 -4.50
C LYS A 470 -74.21 37.90 -4.03
N ARG A 471 -73.52 37.55 -2.94
CA ARG A 471 -72.29 38.25 -2.49
C ARG A 471 -71.14 38.04 -3.48
N GLU A 472 -71.07 36.87 -4.10
CA GLU A 472 -70.17 36.51 -5.20
C GLU A 472 -70.56 37.24 -6.49
N ASN A 473 -71.86 37.26 -6.84
CA ASN A 473 -72.37 37.97 -8.02
C ASN A 473 -72.48 39.51 -7.84
N ALA A 474 -72.44 40.04 -6.61
CA ALA A 474 -72.43 41.47 -6.30
C ALA A 474 -71.01 42.07 -6.24
N GLY A 475 -69.97 41.25 -6.41
CA GLY A 475 -68.59 41.71 -6.64
C GLY A 475 -68.31 42.22 -8.05
N LEU A 476 -69.28 42.08 -8.97
CA LEU A 476 -69.12 42.40 -10.40
C LEU A 476 -70.22 43.34 -10.94
N ALA A 477 -70.57 44.41 -10.22
CA ALA A 477 -71.29 45.56 -10.83
C ALA A 477 -71.33 46.82 -9.94
N ARG A 478 -70.35 47.73 -10.10
CA ARG A 478 -70.44 49.18 -9.80
C ARG A 478 -69.23 49.85 -10.47
N GLY A 479 -69.27 50.90 -11.27
CA GLY A 479 -70.28 51.79 -11.83
C GLY A 479 -69.48 52.81 -12.68
N LYS A 480 -69.98 53.21 -13.84
CA LYS A 480 -69.34 54.23 -14.69
C LYS A 480 -69.52 55.63 -14.07
N ASP A 481 -68.44 56.40 -13.89
CA ASP A 481 -68.22 57.66 -14.63
C ASP A 481 -67.01 58.50 -14.13
N LYS A 482 -66.11 58.76 -15.09
CA LYS A 482 -65.41 60.02 -15.42
C LYS A 482 -64.12 60.44 -14.68
N LYS A 483 -63.03 60.24 -15.44
CA LYS A 483 -61.82 61.07 -15.65
C LYS A 483 -60.76 61.04 -14.54
N GLY A 484 -59.73 60.20 -14.77
CA GLY A 484 -58.42 60.31 -14.12
C GLY A 484 -57.75 59.00 -13.66
N ILE A 485 -58.22 57.81 -14.08
CA ILE A 485 -57.81 56.52 -13.48
C ILE A 485 -57.54 55.47 -14.56
N GLU A 486 -56.60 55.71 -15.47
CA GLU A 486 -56.18 54.70 -16.46
C GLU A 486 -54.80 54.10 -16.11
N GLU A 487 -53.98 54.81 -15.35
CA GLU A 487 -52.70 54.30 -14.84
C GLU A 487 -52.89 53.53 -13.51
N GLU A 488 -53.71 54.04 -12.58
CA GLU A 488 -53.98 53.38 -11.28
C GLU A 488 -54.81 52.09 -11.42
N MET A 489 -55.67 51.97 -12.44
CA MET A 489 -56.49 50.77 -12.68
C MET A 489 -55.68 49.63 -13.30
N VAL A 490 -54.72 49.97 -14.17
CA VAL A 490 -53.74 49.02 -14.72
C VAL A 490 -52.73 48.61 -13.65
N ASP A 491 -52.29 49.54 -12.79
CA ASP A 491 -51.39 49.24 -11.69
C ASP A 491 -52.04 48.40 -10.58
N THR A 492 -53.32 48.63 -10.25
CA THR A 492 -54.05 47.79 -9.30
C THR A 492 -54.36 46.41 -9.87
N GLY A 493 -54.67 46.30 -11.17
CA GLY A 493 -54.80 45.00 -11.86
C GLY A 493 -53.50 44.19 -11.86
N LYS A 494 -52.37 44.83 -12.18
CA LYS A 494 -51.04 44.19 -12.14
C LYS A 494 -50.63 43.78 -10.73
N LYS A 495 -50.89 44.61 -9.72
CA LYS A 495 -50.64 44.27 -8.31
C LYS A 495 -51.49 43.10 -7.84
N LEU A 496 -52.75 43.00 -8.29
CA LEU A 496 -53.61 41.86 -7.99
C LEU A 496 -53.11 40.58 -8.67
N GLU A 497 -52.73 40.65 -9.95
CA GLU A 497 -52.16 39.51 -10.68
C GLU A 497 -50.81 39.06 -10.11
N GLN A 498 -50.00 40.01 -9.62
CA GLN A 498 -48.77 39.69 -8.91
C GLN A 498 -49.05 39.03 -7.56
N ALA A 499 -50.01 39.54 -6.78
CA ALA A 499 -50.40 38.94 -5.51
C ALA A 499 -50.99 37.53 -5.66
N THR A 500 -51.71 37.24 -6.76
CA THR A 500 -52.20 35.88 -7.03
C THR A 500 -51.08 34.93 -7.43
N LYS A 501 -50.11 35.38 -8.24
CA LYS A 501 -48.90 34.59 -8.55
C LYS A 501 -48.06 34.33 -7.31
N GLU A 502 -47.82 35.35 -6.48
CA GLU A 502 -47.10 35.19 -5.22
C GLU A 502 -47.83 34.24 -4.24
N ALA A 503 -49.17 34.24 -4.24
CA ALA A 503 -49.96 33.30 -3.43
C ALA A 503 -49.87 31.85 -3.97
N GLU A 504 -49.86 31.65 -5.28
CA GLU A 504 -49.65 30.32 -5.89
C GLU A 504 -48.21 29.82 -5.69
N ASP A 505 -47.21 30.69 -5.83
CA ASP A 505 -45.81 30.36 -5.54
C ASP A 505 -45.61 30.00 -4.06
N ALA A 506 -46.26 30.73 -3.15
CA ALA A 506 -46.26 30.41 -1.73
C ALA A 506 -46.93 29.05 -1.43
N LYS A 507 -47.99 28.67 -2.17
CA LYS A 507 -48.59 27.33 -2.07
C LYS A 507 -47.65 26.24 -2.58
N PHE A 508 -46.98 26.47 -3.71
CA PHE A 508 -46.01 25.53 -4.25
C PHE A 508 -44.84 25.31 -3.28
N LEU A 509 -44.29 26.39 -2.73
CA LEU A 509 -43.24 26.33 -1.70
C LEU A 509 -43.72 25.62 -0.42
N ALA A 510 -44.96 25.88 0.03
CA ALA A 510 -45.53 25.19 1.17
C ALA A 510 -45.78 23.69 0.91
N ALA A 511 -46.12 23.31 -0.32
CA ALA A 511 -46.26 21.92 -0.72
C ALA A 511 -44.89 21.22 -0.78
N ALA A 512 -43.88 21.85 -1.38
CA ALA A 512 -42.51 21.37 -1.42
C ALA A 512 -41.93 21.17 -0.01
N ALA A 513 -42.13 22.13 0.90
CA ALA A 513 -41.69 22.03 2.29
C ALA A 513 -42.39 20.88 3.05
N LYS A 514 -43.66 20.58 2.74
CA LYS A 514 -44.38 19.44 3.32
C LYS A 514 -43.85 18.11 2.81
N ASP A 515 -43.52 18.03 1.52
CA ASP A 515 -42.93 16.83 0.93
C ASP A 515 -41.51 16.58 1.44
N GLU A 516 -40.67 17.62 1.55
CA GLU A 516 -39.35 17.52 2.18
C GLU A 516 -39.45 17.06 3.64
N LEU A 517 -40.42 17.59 4.41
CA LEU A 517 -40.67 17.13 5.78
C LEU A 517 -41.10 15.66 5.85
N ARG A 518 -41.91 15.20 4.88
CA ARG A 518 -42.33 13.80 4.78
C ARG A 518 -41.13 12.90 4.49
N MET A 519 -40.28 13.26 3.53
CA MET A 519 -39.06 12.52 3.20
C MET A 519 -38.08 12.47 4.39
N ALA A 520 -37.89 13.61 5.08
CA ALA A 520 -37.03 13.67 6.26
C ALA A 520 -37.53 12.77 7.41
N LYS A 521 -38.85 12.67 7.60
CA LYS A 521 -39.45 11.76 8.59
C LYS A 521 -39.26 10.29 8.22
N GLU A 522 -39.45 9.93 6.95
CA GLU A 522 -39.24 8.56 6.47
C GLU A 522 -37.78 8.14 6.64
N LEU A 523 -36.82 9.00 6.25
CA LEU A 523 -35.39 8.76 6.47
C LEU A 523 -35.02 8.66 7.96
N SER A 524 -35.66 9.46 8.82
CA SER A 524 -35.47 9.38 10.28
C SER A 524 -35.95 8.03 10.86
N GLU A 525 -37.14 7.56 10.46
CA GLU A 525 -37.64 6.26 10.89
C GLU A 525 -36.82 5.10 10.30
N GLN A 526 -36.34 5.22 9.05
CA GLN A 526 -35.40 4.27 8.47
C GLN A 526 -34.07 4.23 9.24
N ALA A 527 -33.53 5.38 9.63
CA ALA A 527 -32.32 5.46 10.44
C ALA A 527 -32.54 4.87 11.84
N LYS A 528 -33.71 5.08 12.43
CA LYS A 528 -34.08 4.55 13.76
C LYS A 528 -34.25 3.02 13.75
N THR A 529 -34.87 2.47 12.71
CA THR A 529 -34.95 1.02 12.53
C THR A 529 -33.56 0.42 12.30
N GLY A 530 -32.72 1.07 11.49
CA GLY A 530 -31.31 0.71 11.33
C GLY A 530 -30.55 0.73 12.66
N MET A 531 -30.70 1.78 13.46
CA MET A 531 -30.08 1.90 14.79
C MET A 531 -30.51 0.76 15.72
N SER A 532 -31.81 0.43 15.79
CA SER A 532 -32.32 -0.68 16.60
C SER A 532 -31.71 -2.03 16.19
N THR A 533 -31.55 -2.27 14.88
CA THR A 533 -30.89 -3.52 14.42
C THR A 533 -29.42 -3.59 14.80
N ILE A 534 -28.68 -2.47 14.71
CA ILE A 534 -27.28 -2.40 15.12
C ILE A 534 -27.17 -2.58 16.64
N GLU A 535 -28.03 -1.95 17.43
CA GLU A 535 -28.09 -2.11 18.88
C GLU A 535 -28.32 -3.58 19.28
N SER A 536 -29.25 -4.27 18.61
CA SER A 536 -29.50 -5.70 18.84
C SER A 536 -28.26 -6.55 18.53
N ARG A 537 -27.58 -6.28 17.40
CA ARG A 537 -26.33 -6.99 17.02
C ARG A 537 -25.20 -6.74 18.00
N VAL A 538 -25.06 -5.51 18.51
CA VAL A 538 -24.05 -5.16 19.52
C VAL A 538 -24.34 -5.88 20.84
N MET A 539 -25.61 -5.97 21.24
CA MET A 539 -26.01 -6.71 22.44
C MET A 539 -25.78 -8.22 22.31
N GLU A 540 -26.00 -8.78 21.13
CA GLU A 540 -25.68 -10.18 20.82
C GLU A 540 -24.17 -10.45 20.88
N ALA A 541 -23.37 -9.63 20.18
CA ALA A 541 -21.91 -9.73 20.21
C ALA A 541 -21.33 -9.58 21.62
N LYS A 542 -21.92 -8.72 22.45
CA LYS A 542 -21.53 -8.58 23.87
C LYS A 542 -21.77 -9.87 24.66
N LYS A 543 -22.93 -10.51 24.48
CA LYS A 543 -23.25 -11.78 25.14
C LYS A 543 -22.32 -12.91 24.65
N GLU A 544 -22.01 -12.96 23.36
CA GLU A 544 -21.05 -13.91 22.81
C GLU A 544 -19.65 -13.71 23.40
N MET A 545 -19.17 -12.47 23.50
CA MET A 545 -17.88 -12.15 24.13
C MET A 545 -17.86 -12.56 25.62
N GLU A 546 -18.97 -12.36 26.35
CA GLU A 546 -19.07 -12.80 27.75
C GLU A 546 -19.03 -14.34 27.85
N ALA A 547 -19.69 -15.06 26.94
CA ALA A 547 -19.63 -16.51 26.86
C ALA A 547 -18.21 -17.01 26.52
N ALA A 548 -17.52 -16.37 25.56
CA ALA A 548 -16.14 -16.68 25.20
C ALA A 548 -15.18 -16.46 26.40
N ARG A 549 -15.34 -15.37 27.15
CA ARG A 549 -14.56 -15.13 28.38
C ARG A 549 -14.86 -16.14 29.48
N ALA A 550 -16.10 -16.63 29.58
CA ALA A 550 -16.44 -17.70 30.52
C ALA A 550 -15.75 -19.01 30.11
N SER A 551 -15.76 -19.34 28.82
CA SER A 551 -15.06 -20.50 28.24
C SER A 551 -13.54 -20.41 28.47
N GLU A 552 -12.95 -19.24 28.23
CA GLU A 552 -11.53 -18.98 28.50
C GLU A 552 -11.18 -19.24 29.97
N LYS A 553 -11.98 -18.73 30.91
CA LYS A 553 -11.76 -18.98 32.35
C LYS A 553 -11.83 -20.48 32.70
N LEU A 554 -12.75 -21.22 32.08
CA LEU A 554 -12.86 -22.66 32.26
C LEU A 554 -11.66 -23.40 31.66
N ALA A 555 -11.20 -23.02 30.46
CA ALA A 555 -10.02 -23.58 29.83
C ALA A 555 -8.77 -23.32 30.68
N LEU A 556 -8.60 -22.10 31.22
CA LEU A 556 -7.50 -21.76 32.12
C LEU A 556 -7.57 -22.57 33.42
N ALA A 557 -8.77 -22.76 34.00
CA ALA A 557 -8.94 -23.60 35.18
C ALA A 557 -8.61 -25.08 34.89
N ALA A 558 -8.98 -25.59 33.71
CA ALA A 558 -8.65 -26.94 33.28
C ALA A 558 -7.14 -27.12 33.08
N ILE A 559 -6.47 -26.17 32.42
CA ILE A 559 -5.01 -26.17 32.27
C ILE A 559 -4.33 -26.18 33.65
N LYS A 560 -4.79 -25.34 34.57
CA LYS A 560 -4.23 -25.28 35.93
C LYS A 560 -4.43 -26.61 36.68
N ALA A 561 -5.63 -27.20 36.60
CA ALA A 561 -5.90 -28.51 37.20
C ALA A 561 -5.00 -29.60 36.59
N LEU A 562 -4.81 -29.59 35.26
CA LEU A 562 -3.90 -30.51 34.58
C LEU A 562 -2.45 -30.33 35.05
N GLN A 563 -1.96 -29.10 35.14
CA GLN A 563 -0.62 -28.80 35.67
C GLN A 563 -0.45 -29.28 37.10
N GLU A 564 -1.46 -29.10 37.97
CA GLU A 564 -1.45 -29.61 39.34
C GLU A 564 -1.43 -31.14 39.37
N THR A 565 -2.18 -31.81 38.49
CA THR A 565 -2.15 -33.27 38.36
C THR A 565 -0.84 -33.80 37.77
N GLU A 566 -0.27 -33.17 36.75
CA GLU A 566 1.04 -33.52 36.19
C GLU A 566 2.13 -33.29 37.23
N SER A 567 2.06 -32.21 38.00
CA SER A 567 3.00 -31.93 39.10
C SER A 567 2.89 -33.01 40.19
N ALA A 568 1.67 -33.41 40.58
CA ALA A 568 1.45 -34.49 41.53
C ALA A 568 1.88 -35.86 40.99
N GLN A 569 1.71 -36.09 39.68
CA GLN A 569 2.10 -37.32 39.00
C GLN A 569 3.62 -37.39 38.83
N ARG A 570 4.30 -36.31 38.43
CA ARG A 570 5.76 -36.18 38.48
C ARG A 570 6.28 -36.42 39.88
N PHE A 571 5.63 -35.89 40.92
CA PHE A 571 6.04 -36.14 42.30
C PHE A 571 5.93 -37.64 42.68
N LYS A 572 4.88 -38.34 42.22
CA LYS A 572 4.72 -39.79 42.37
C LYS A 572 5.66 -40.63 41.51
N GLU A 573 5.96 -40.19 40.29
CA GLU A 573 6.92 -40.85 39.39
C GLU A 573 8.36 -40.66 39.88
N ILE A 574 8.69 -39.51 40.48
CA ILE A 574 9.98 -39.27 41.15
C ILE A 574 10.11 -40.13 42.41
N SER A 575 9.01 -40.42 43.13
CA SER A 575 9.04 -41.33 44.29
C SER A 575 9.05 -42.82 43.92
N ASN A 576 8.65 -43.18 42.70
CA ASN A 576 8.53 -44.58 42.25
C ASN A 576 9.53 -44.98 41.15
N SER A 577 10.37 -44.05 40.66
CA SER A 577 11.48 -44.33 39.76
C SER A 577 12.76 -44.62 40.57
N PRO A 578 13.57 -45.64 40.20
CA PRO A 578 14.85 -45.90 40.87
C PRO A 578 15.89 -44.78 40.70
N ARG A 579 15.58 -43.73 39.94
CA ARG A 579 16.49 -42.61 39.61
C ARG A 579 16.21 -41.37 40.45
N THR A 580 15.99 -41.53 41.76
CA THR A 580 16.09 -40.42 42.71
C THR A 580 17.57 -40.04 42.81
N ILE A 581 17.99 -38.96 42.14
CA ILE A 581 19.33 -38.40 42.35
C ILE A 581 19.31 -37.75 43.73
N ILE A 582 19.79 -38.47 44.73
CA ILE A 582 19.98 -37.94 46.08
C ILE A 582 21.21 -37.04 46.02
N ILE A 583 20.98 -35.75 45.84
CA ILE A 583 22.01 -34.71 45.89
C ILE A 583 22.21 -34.36 47.37
N SER A 584 23.45 -34.32 47.82
CA SER A 584 23.74 -33.90 49.19
C SER A 584 23.32 -32.45 49.42
N VAL A 585 23.03 -32.09 50.67
CA VAL A 585 22.62 -30.72 51.02
C VAL A 585 23.68 -29.70 50.60
N GLU A 586 24.96 -30.08 50.69
CA GLU A 586 26.07 -29.23 50.25
C GLU A 586 26.06 -29.01 48.73
N GLU A 587 25.92 -30.08 47.95
CA GLU A 587 25.84 -30.00 46.48
C GLU A 587 24.61 -29.19 46.02
N TYR A 588 23.48 -29.26 46.75
CA TYR A 588 22.33 -28.40 46.49
C TYR A 588 22.65 -26.91 46.67
N TYR A 589 23.34 -26.54 47.76
CA TYR A 589 23.74 -25.16 48.00
C TYR A 589 24.76 -24.67 46.97
N GLU A 590 25.70 -25.52 46.55
CA GLU A 590 26.65 -25.17 45.49
C GLU A 590 25.97 -24.95 44.14
N LEU A 591 25.08 -25.86 43.73
CA LEU A 591 24.32 -25.74 42.48
C LEU A 591 23.37 -24.55 42.51
N SER A 592 22.69 -24.31 43.64
CA SER A 592 21.82 -23.14 43.81
C SER A 592 22.61 -21.83 43.75
N LYS A 593 23.78 -21.77 44.40
CA LYS A 593 24.69 -20.63 44.33
C LYS A 593 25.22 -20.41 42.91
N GLN A 594 25.50 -21.48 42.17
CA GLN A 594 25.94 -21.39 40.78
C GLN A 594 24.82 -20.89 39.86
N ALA A 595 23.59 -21.38 40.05
CA ALA A 595 22.40 -20.91 39.33
C ALA A 595 22.15 -19.42 39.60
N HIS A 596 22.27 -18.98 40.85
CA HIS A 596 22.09 -17.58 41.18
C HIS A 596 23.18 -16.68 40.57
N LYS A 597 24.44 -17.13 40.55
CA LYS A 597 25.52 -16.41 39.85
C LYS A 597 25.30 -16.32 38.35
N SER A 598 24.75 -17.34 37.70
CA SER A 598 24.41 -17.26 36.28
C SER A 598 23.26 -16.29 36.04
N ASP A 599 22.27 -16.27 36.94
CA ASP A 599 21.14 -15.35 36.88
C ASP A 599 21.60 -13.89 37.06
N GLU A 600 22.48 -13.60 38.02
CA GLU A 600 23.10 -12.28 38.18
C GLU A 600 23.86 -11.82 36.93
N LYS A 601 24.57 -12.75 36.26
CA LYS A 601 25.26 -12.44 34.99
C LYS A 601 24.27 -12.15 33.86
N ALA A 602 23.18 -12.90 33.77
CA ALA A 602 22.11 -12.66 32.81
C ALA A 602 21.44 -11.31 33.08
N ASN A 603 21.12 -10.99 34.33
CA ASN A 603 20.52 -9.73 34.76
C ASN A 603 21.43 -8.53 34.47
N LYS A 604 22.75 -8.65 34.65
CA LYS A 604 23.71 -7.61 34.23
C LYS A 604 23.69 -7.37 32.72
N ARG A 605 23.68 -8.43 31.92
CA ARG A 605 23.57 -8.32 30.45
C ARG A 605 22.23 -7.69 30.04
N LEU A 606 21.13 -8.06 30.69
CA LEU A 606 19.83 -7.44 30.45
C LEU A 606 19.85 -5.95 30.78
N ALA A 607 20.48 -5.55 31.89
CA ALA A 607 20.62 -4.14 32.26
C ALA A 607 21.47 -3.36 31.24
N GLU A 608 22.56 -3.94 30.72
CA GLU A 608 23.38 -3.34 29.66
C GLU A 608 22.57 -3.16 28.36
N ILE A 609 21.81 -4.18 27.95
CA ILE A 609 20.93 -4.12 26.77
C ILE A 609 19.86 -3.03 26.95
N VAL A 610 19.21 -2.98 28.12
CA VAL A 610 18.21 -1.95 28.42
C VAL A 610 18.82 -0.54 28.36
N SER A 611 20.04 -0.36 28.88
CA SER A 611 20.75 0.92 28.76
C SER A 611 21.04 1.30 27.30
N GLN A 612 21.38 0.33 26.44
CA GLN A 612 21.58 0.59 25.01
C GLN A 612 20.26 0.95 24.31
N ILE A 613 19.16 0.27 24.65
CA ILE A 613 17.82 0.59 24.13
C ILE A 613 17.40 2.00 24.54
N GLU A 614 17.68 2.43 25.77
CA GLU A 614 17.33 3.76 26.24
C GLU A 614 18.10 4.86 25.48
N VAL A 615 19.40 4.65 25.25
CA VAL A 615 20.21 5.55 24.39
C VAL A 615 19.67 5.58 22.96
N ALA A 616 19.31 4.43 22.39
CA ALA A 616 18.72 4.34 21.05
C ALA A 616 17.38 5.09 20.93
N LYS A 617 16.55 5.04 21.99
CA LYS A 617 15.28 5.78 22.03
C LYS A 617 15.48 7.29 22.16
N GLU A 618 16.51 7.71 22.90
CA GLU A 618 16.85 9.13 23.03
C GLU A 618 17.35 9.70 21.68
N GLU A 619 18.19 8.97 20.94
CA GLU A 619 18.61 9.40 19.61
C GLU A 619 17.47 9.42 18.59
N GLU A 620 16.56 8.44 18.64
CA GLU A 620 15.34 8.42 17.82
C GLU A 620 14.51 9.68 18.07
N SER A 621 14.29 10.03 19.35
CA SER A 621 13.56 11.23 19.74
C SER A 621 14.23 12.51 19.21
N ARG A 622 15.56 12.59 19.28
CA ARG A 622 16.35 13.72 18.76
C ARG A 622 16.26 13.83 17.24
N ILE A 623 16.20 12.72 16.51
CA ILE A 623 16.05 12.72 15.05
C ILE A 623 14.63 13.18 14.68
N LEU A 624 13.61 12.71 15.39
CA LEU A 624 12.23 13.13 15.18
C LEU A 624 12.04 14.63 15.43
N GLU A 625 12.65 15.18 16.47
CA GLU A 625 12.62 16.63 16.75
C GLU A 625 13.24 17.44 15.59
N LYS A 626 14.40 17.02 15.09
CA LYS A 626 15.05 17.67 13.92
C LYS A 626 14.20 17.56 12.65
N LEU A 627 13.53 16.43 12.44
CA LEU A 627 12.63 16.24 11.30
C LEU A 627 11.44 17.21 11.39
N GLU A 628 10.89 17.39 12.59
CA GLU A 628 9.81 18.34 12.83
C GLU A 628 10.26 19.79 12.58
N GLU A 629 11.47 20.16 13.01
CA GLU A 629 12.08 21.47 12.74
C GLU A 629 12.23 21.72 11.23
N VAL A 630 12.80 20.76 10.48
CA VAL A 630 12.94 20.86 9.02
C VAL A 630 11.58 21.01 8.34
N ASN A 631 10.55 20.30 8.81
CA ASN A 631 9.20 20.41 8.27
C ASN A 631 8.57 21.80 8.55
N ARG A 632 8.81 22.37 9.74
CA ARG A 632 8.42 23.76 10.06
C ARG A 632 9.12 24.74 9.13
N GLU A 633 10.43 24.62 8.93
CA GLU A 633 11.16 25.49 8.00
C GLU A 633 10.70 25.34 6.55
N MET A 634 10.42 24.11 6.11
CA MET A 634 9.89 23.85 4.76
C MET A 634 8.54 24.55 4.56
N SER A 635 7.69 24.51 5.58
CA SER A 635 6.40 25.23 5.56
C SER A 635 6.58 26.74 5.44
N VAL A 636 7.54 27.32 6.18
CA VAL A 636 7.88 28.74 6.08
C VAL A 636 8.41 29.09 4.69
N ARG A 637 9.39 28.34 4.17
CA ARG A 637 9.95 28.56 2.82
C ARG A 637 8.89 28.44 1.73
N LYS A 638 7.94 27.50 1.87
CA LYS A 638 6.82 27.35 0.94
C LYS A 638 5.92 28.59 0.94
N GLU A 639 5.68 29.19 2.11
CA GLU A 639 4.87 30.40 2.20
C GLU A 639 5.61 31.64 1.67
N GLU A 640 6.91 31.77 1.98
CA GLU A 640 7.78 32.79 1.39
C GLU A 640 7.81 32.70 -0.14
N LEU A 641 7.89 31.49 -0.69
CA LEU A 641 7.84 31.25 -2.13
C LEU A 641 6.52 31.72 -2.73
N LYS A 642 5.37 31.40 -2.11
CA LYS A 642 4.06 31.89 -2.58
C LYS A 642 3.98 33.41 -2.56
N MET A 643 4.44 34.04 -1.48
CA MET A 643 4.45 35.51 -1.38
C MET A 643 5.34 36.13 -2.47
N ALA A 644 6.51 35.54 -2.75
CA ALA A 644 7.39 35.99 -3.82
C ALA A 644 6.74 35.82 -5.21
N MET A 645 6.02 34.73 -5.45
CA MET A 645 5.26 34.50 -6.70
C MET A 645 4.16 35.55 -6.89
N VAL A 646 3.34 35.80 -5.87
CA VAL A 646 2.29 36.83 -5.92
C VAL A 646 2.89 38.21 -6.18
N LYS A 647 4.02 38.54 -5.55
CA LYS A 647 4.72 39.81 -5.78
C LYS A 647 5.27 39.91 -7.21
N ALA A 648 5.79 38.83 -7.77
CA ALA A 648 6.28 38.78 -9.14
C ALA A 648 5.16 38.92 -10.18
N GLU A 649 3.99 38.31 -9.93
CA GLU A 649 2.79 38.49 -10.75
C GLU A 649 2.30 39.94 -10.70
N LYS A 650 2.17 40.51 -9.50
CA LYS A 650 1.81 41.92 -9.34
C LYS A 650 2.75 42.87 -10.11
N ALA A 651 4.07 42.62 -10.05
CA ALA A 651 5.04 43.39 -10.81
C ALA A 651 4.89 43.23 -12.34
N ARG A 652 4.49 42.03 -12.81
CA ARG A 652 4.16 41.81 -14.24
C ARG A 652 2.91 42.57 -14.64
N ASP A 653 1.88 42.56 -13.82
CA ASP A 653 0.63 43.28 -14.08
C ASP A 653 0.86 44.79 -14.11
N GLU A 654 1.61 45.34 -13.16
CA GLU A 654 2.02 46.75 -13.14
C GLU A 654 2.86 47.12 -14.37
N LYS A 655 3.80 46.25 -14.78
CA LYS A 655 4.57 46.42 -16.03
C LYS A 655 3.64 46.46 -17.25
N LEU A 656 2.69 45.54 -17.34
CA LEU A 656 1.71 45.50 -18.44
C LEU A 656 0.83 46.75 -18.45
N GLY A 657 0.40 47.24 -17.28
CA GLY A 657 -0.35 48.48 -17.13
C GLY A 657 0.42 49.70 -17.63
N MET A 658 1.66 49.89 -17.16
CA MET A 658 2.53 50.97 -17.64
C MET A 658 2.81 50.88 -19.15
N GLU A 659 3.00 49.67 -19.68
CA GLU A 659 3.21 49.47 -21.11
C GLU A 659 1.96 49.86 -21.93
N GLN A 660 0.76 49.54 -21.44
CA GLN A 660 -0.50 49.96 -22.06
C GLN A 660 -0.65 51.48 -22.06
N GLU A 661 -0.35 52.16 -20.95
CA GLU A 661 -0.35 53.62 -20.87
C GLU A 661 0.67 54.24 -21.83
N LEU A 662 1.87 53.67 -21.91
CA LEU A 662 2.91 54.12 -22.84
C LEU A 662 2.47 53.94 -24.31
N ARG A 663 1.76 52.86 -24.64
CA ARG A 663 1.13 52.70 -25.97
C ARG A 663 0.10 53.79 -26.24
N LYS A 664 -0.80 54.08 -25.28
CA LYS A 664 -1.78 55.18 -25.41
C LYS A 664 -1.10 56.54 -25.59
N TRP A 665 -0.09 56.84 -24.77
CA TRP A 665 0.68 58.08 -24.86
C TRP A 665 1.40 58.20 -26.21
N ARG A 666 2.01 57.12 -26.73
CA ARG A 666 2.61 57.13 -28.08
C ARG A 666 1.56 57.39 -29.16
N SER A 667 0.36 56.83 -29.04
CA SER A 667 -0.74 57.09 -29.98
C SER A 667 -1.27 58.52 -29.92
N GLU A 668 -1.36 59.12 -28.72
CA GLU A 668 -1.81 60.50 -28.53
C GLU A 668 -0.74 61.53 -28.93
N ASN A 669 0.51 61.32 -28.54
CA ASN A 669 1.61 62.24 -28.81
C ASN A 669 2.18 62.08 -30.23
N GLY A 670 2.04 60.88 -30.83
CA GLY A 670 2.31 60.65 -32.25
C GLY A 670 1.40 61.48 -33.17
N LYS A 671 0.22 61.89 -32.70
CA LYS A 671 -0.65 62.85 -33.42
C LYS A 671 -0.23 64.31 -33.23
N ARG A 672 0.56 64.65 -32.20
CA ARG A 672 1.03 66.02 -31.93
C ARG A 672 2.34 66.38 -32.63
N ARG A 673 3.09 65.40 -33.15
CA ARG A 673 4.38 65.61 -33.84
C ARG A 673 4.30 65.69 -35.36
N THR A 674 3.10 65.76 -35.93
CA THR A 674 2.89 65.89 -37.38
C THR A 674 2.77 67.34 -37.85
N ASP A 675 3.06 68.32 -36.99
CA ASP A 675 2.98 69.75 -37.33
C ASP A 675 4.11 70.55 -36.65
N GLU A 676 5.37 70.29 -37.03
CA GLU A 676 6.47 71.29 -36.94
C GLU A 676 7.71 70.84 -37.76
N SER A 677 7.74 71.36 -39.00
CA SER A 677 8.82 71.73 -39.93
C SER A 677 10.33 71.49 -39.63
N ARG A 678 10.99 70.83 -40.63
CA ARG A 678 12.22 71.19 -41.42
C ARG A 678 13.57 71.55 -40.74
N GLU A 679 14.61 70.72 -40.99
CA GLU A 679 16.00 70.93 -41.57
C GLU A 679 16.77 72.28 -41.36
N PRO A 680 18.11 72.46 -41.64
CA PRO A 680 19.32 71.60 -41.79
C PRO A 680 20.68 72.21 -41.23
N GLU A 681 21.83 71.58 -41.58
CA GLU A 681 23.21 72.12 -41.84
C GLU A 681 24.38 72.24 -40.80
N LYS A 682 25.46 71.48 -41.11
CA LYS A 682 26.94 71.72 -41.21
C LYS A 682 27.74 72.70 -40.28
N SER A 683 28.70 72.08 -39.54
CA SER A 683 30.17 72.37 -39.37
C SER A 683 30.65 73.70 -38.72
N PRO A 684 31.93 73.87 -38.25
CA PRO A 684 32.95 72.99 -37.62
C PRO A 684 33.76 73.64 -36.44
N THR A 685 34.77 72.92 -35.91
CA THR A 685 36.05 73.42 -35.35
C THR A 685 36.20 73.79 -33.85
N ARG A 686 37.27 73.19 -33.26
CA ARG A 686 38.25 73.65 -32.25
C ARG A 686 38.21 73.12 -30.80
N GLU A 687 39.30 72.40 -30.50
CA GLU A 687 40.22 72.47 -29.34
C GLU A 687 39.70 72.65 -27.89
N ASN A 688 40.05 71.61 -27.10
CA ASN A 688 40.85 71.68 -25.88
C ASN A 688 40.29 72.47 -24.67
N ARG A 689 39.89 71.76 -23.61
CA ARG A 689 40.67 71.54 -22.37
C ARG A 689 39.79 71.20 -21.16
N PHE A 690 40.31 70.27 -20.36
CA PHE A 690 40.22 70.14 -18.89
C PHE A 690 38.88 70.29 -18.17
N GLY A 691 38.55 69.27 -17.37
CA GLY A 691 37.78 69.50 -16.13
C GLY A 691 36.84 68.37 -15.72
N GLN A 692 37.40 67.40 -14.99
CA GLN A 692 36.81 66.63 -13.89
C GLN A 692 35.27 66.53 -13.69
N SER A 693 34.87 65.26 -13.54
CA SER A 693 34.07 64.68 -12.44
C SER A 693 32.56 64.42 -12.62
N ASN A 694 32.24 63.14 -12.42
CA ASN A 694 31.15 62.54 -11.62
C ASN A 694 29.97 61.81 -12.28
N SER A 695 29.70 60.66 -11.63
CA SER A 695 28.53 59.76 -11.63
C SER A 695 28.38 58.80 -12.83
N PHE A 696 28.65 57.50 -12.67
CA PHE A 696 27.90 56.45 -11.95
C PHE A 696 26.59 56.08 -12.67
N ALA A 697 26.61 54.97 -13.41
CA ALA A 697 25.43 54.34 -13.96
C ALA A 697 25.53 52.81 -13.83
N PHE A 698 24.54 52.29 -13.12
CA PHE A 698 24.24 50.91 -12.79
C PHE A 698 23.56 50.25 -14.00
N GLY A 699 23.99 49.05 -14.40
CA GLY A 699 23.38 48.26 -15.47
C GLY A 699 22.84 46.96 -14.90
N GLU A 700 21.52 46.80 -14.89
CA GLU A 700 20.85 45.52 -14.66
C GLU A 700 20.91 44.63 -15.92
N PRO A 701 21.00 43.30 -15.74
CA PRO A 701 21.21 42.35 -16.83
C PRO A 701 19.89 41.86 -17.44
N GLN A 702 19.85 41.78 -18.78
CA GLN A 702 18.83 41.00 -19.49
C GLN A 702 19.23 39.53 -19.56
N SER A 703 18.23 38.69 -19.29
CA SER A 703 18.23 37.24 -19.48
C SER A 703 18.16 36.86 -20.96
N SER A 704 18.72 35.67 -21.24
CA SER A 704 18.27 34.65 -22.20
C SER A 704 19.21 34.33 -23.37
N SER A 705 19.90 33.20 -23.20
CA SER A 705 19.95 32.03 -24.09
C SER A 705 19.85 32.25 -25.61
N ASN A 706 20.89 31.85 -26.35
CA ASN A 706 20.83 30.67 -27.23
C ASN A 706 22.18 30.43 -27.95
N ASN A 707 22.59 29.15 -27.93
CA ASN A 707 23.27 28.32 -28.94
C ASN A 707 24.07 28.96 -30.10
N VAL A 708 25.20 28.29 -30.41
CA VAL A 708 25.62 27.69 -31.71
C VAL A 708 27.10 27.28 -31.50
N GLY A 709 27.51 26.02 -31.67
CA GLY A 709 27.67 25.33 -32.96
C GLY A 709 29.10 25.53 -33.48
N GLY A 710 29.82 24.41 -33.69
CA GLY A 710 31.27 24.37 -33.88
C GLY A 710 31.82 24.82 -35.24
N GLY A 711 33.15 24.76 -35.34
CA GLY A 711 33.90 24.99 -36.58
C GLY A 711 35.40 24.82 -36.36
N ALA A 712 35.93 23.65 -36.75
CA ALA A 712 37.35 23.33 -36.75
C ALA A 712 38.14 24.08 -37.84
N ARG A 713 39.43 24.38 -37.57
CA ARG A 713 40.58 24.00 -38.44
C ARG A 713 41.92 24.51 -37.90
N ASN A 714 42.76 23.54 -37.56
CA ASN A 714 44.08 23.27 -38.13
C ASN A 714 45.10 24.40 -38.29
N ASN A 715 46.20 24.23 -37.55
CA ASN A 715 47.56 23.91 -38.03
C ASN A 715 48.70 24.82 -37.55
N ASN A 716 49.66 24.12 -36.94
CA ASN A 716 51.12 24.27 -37.06
C ASN A 716 51.83 25.35 -36.24
N THR A 717 52.36 24.89 -35.09
CA THR A 717 53.77 24.85 -34.63
C THR A 717 54.79 25.94 -35.08
N PRO A 718 55.89 26.14 -34.32
CA PRO A 718 56.33 27.41 -33.76
C PRO A 718 57.58 27.93 -34.50
N PRO A 719 58.33 28.93 -33.97
CA PRO A 719 59.57 28.51 -33.28
C PRO A 719 60.09 29.47 -32.18
N THR A 720 60.67 28.89 -31.13
CA THR A 720 61.83 29.40 -30.35
C THR A 720 63.09 29.53 -31.24
N PRO A 721 64.25 30.14 -30.89
CA PRO A 721 64.83 30.44 -29.56
C PRO A 721 65.44 31.88 -29.52
N ASP A 722 66.20 32.42 -28.57
CA ASP A 722 67.40 31.92 -27.90
C ASP A 722 67.97 32.96 -26.89
N THR A 723 68.71 32.45 -25.91
CA THR A 723 69.84 33.07 -25.16
C THR A 723 69.69 34.11 -24.00
N LYS A 724 70.17 33.62 -22.83
CA LYS A 724 71.23 34.16 -21.93
C LYS A 724 70.94 35.22 -20.84
N LYS A 725 71.08 34.71 -19.59
CA LYS A 725 71.81 35.21 -18.40
C LYS A 725 71.39 36.55 -17.75
N LYS A 726 70.98 36.52 -16.46
CA LYS A 726 71.82 36.82 -15.25
C LYS A 726 70.95 36.98 -13.98
N LYS A 727 71.55 36.55 -12.86
CA LYS A 727 71.09 36.54 -11.46
C LYS A 727 70.54 37.88 -10.95
N LYS A 728 69.57 37.83 -10.00
CA LYS A 728 69.53 38.62 -8.75
C LYS A 728 68.53 38.00 -7.74
N LYS A 729 68.96 37.91 -6.49
CA LYS A 729 68.22 37.43 -5.32
C LYS A 729 67.14 38.44 -4.91
N LEU A 730 65.99 37.98 -4.40
CA LEU A 730 65.41 38.34 -3.08
C LEU A 730 64.00 37.75 -2.89
N SER A 731 63.85 37.11 -1.72
CA SER A 731 62.67 36.82 -0.90
C SER A 731 61.28 37.29 -1.33
N LEU A 732 60.28 36.41 -1.17
CA LEU A 732 58.94 36.74 -0.62
C LEU A 732 58.09 35.46 -0.46
N PHE A 733 57.99 34.92 0.75
CA PHE A 733 56.79 34.18 1.17
C PHE A 733 56.25 34.86 2.43
N PRO A 734 55.05 35.47 2.38
CA PRO A 734 54.37 35.94 3.58
C PRO A 734 53.58 34.83 4.26
N LYS A 735 53.75 34.77 5.58
CA LYS A 735 52.87 34.18 6.58
C LYS A 735 51.37 34.44 6.28
N VAL A 736 50.56 33.38 6.38
CA VAL A 736 49.13 33.49 6.68
C VAL A 736 48.89 32.80 8.03
N PHE A 737 48.20 33.50 8.92
CA PHE A 737 47.76 33.06 10.24
C PHE A 737 46.23 33.17 10.31
N MET A 738 45.64 32.33 11.18
CA MET A 738 44.28 32.35 11.73
C MET A 738 43.21 31.58 10.92
N PHE A 739 42.30 30.79 11.47
CA PHE A 739 41.66 30.74 12.80
C PHE A 739 41.15 29.31 13.11
N LEU A 740 41.45 28.76 14.28
CA LEU A 740 40.53 27.85 14.98
C LEU A 740 40.56 28.17 16.48
N SER A 741 39.36 28.48 16.97
CA SER A 741 39.02 29.02 18.28
C SER A 741 39.18 27.98 19.39
N ARG A 742 39.62 28.47 20.56
CA ARG A 742 39.78 27.69 21.79
C ARG A 742 38.57 27.93 22.72
N LYS A 743 38.13 26.85 23.38
CA LYS A 743 37.46 26.75 24.70
C LYS A 743 35.94 26.97 24.81
N LYS A 744 35.28 25.99 25.44
CA LYS A 744 35.08 25.98 26.91
C LYS A 744 34.73 24.59 27.47
N SER A 745 35.61 24.08 28.32
CA SER A 745 35.29 23.20 29.45
C SER A 745 34.91 24.07 30.65
N HIS A 746 33.80 23.78 31.32
CA HIS A 746 33.52 24.29 32.66
C HIS A 746 33.07 23.13 33.53
N LYS A 747 33.85 22.95 34.61
CA LYS A 747 33.51 22.46 35.95
C LYS A 747 32.76 21.14 36.11
#